data_AF-A0A415NDI7-F1
#
_entry.id   AF-A0A415NDI7-F1
#
_cell.length_a   1.000
_cell.length_b   1.000
_cell.length_c   1.000
_cell.angle_alpha   90.00
_cell.angle_beta   90.00
_cell.angle_gamma   90.00
#
_symmetry.space_group_name_H-M   'P 1'
#
loop_
_entity.id
_entity.type
_entity.pdbx_description
1 polymer ?
#
loop_
_entity_poly.entity_id
_entity_poly.type
_entity_poly.pdbx_seq_one_letter_code
_entity_poly.pdbx_strand_id
1 'polypeptide(L)'
;MYICMKEKNKIMRIIHISDYHLDKKSANDSATIASMLSETLKSINNEKKIDLILYSGDMINTGGSSYDSIGTAFKGFELIFIDKILKTLNLPKNNFLFTIGNHDIDRNADSKYVEMGLSQTLTTEEEVISFYESKSEEGIKRVLPYKLFEKKFYNKVFSENDYYQSNYESCYKLYIDGLKIGVACLNSAWRCYDSEKDKGRILIGERQITNSYNFLKDCDVKIAISHHHYGWLAEFENTIIDKLLNIHFDIYFCGHTHSNQAEYCIKPDGKLFTFVAPGVLSKNKLTALNDYKNGFSLIDYNLEEAKATSTFYIQEYSSNFRINKEIGKNGVWEINIPVGEEAQKKMQMQCVILDIKEELSLLNEHLLSYNTASQAPKSLSEIFVMPNIVKRKDDIESDEKEDAKETPIKNLAEIISSKNNFVIFGTKEAGKTVLLDKILYDILNVVTGANLIPVLLDFNSIENDITINIRKYWKKNTNETNDLLLNDNIVLLIDNINFEIENINQIQNLSNFLKKFPKTRFIATSLQLYENNFSITPEQQSLLQFERLELKQFKAKQIKTLIQKWFPNSPQYETPKKMNTLINAFMSLNLPRTPFAVSMFLWIIERQQTYRPQNNATLIEKFIEEILDKKNIKGILRDTFDYENKIWLLAEIAHKMLISDQPNYSLPCSDIIKITERHLALRKFPKSYSARKIINGILNLGVFVEEDSVIRFRFNCFFEYFLVKKMETDPEFKKEVLDENNYLKYCNEINYYTGLHRGEAEILKNVVDRLEFDYITINDIVFSKVKSIDDFFHIDKSIVEQIKSEELFELLPDKKTEEESEKESDTKLVFTTDYYSIFYR
;
A
#
# COMPACT_ATOMS: atom_id res chain seq x y z
N MET A 1 -59.47 -13.27 -26.46
CA MET A 1 -58.29 -14.09 -26.12
C MET A 1 -57.05 -13.23 -26.31
N TYR A 2 -56.62 -12.51 -25.27
CA TYR A 2 -55.27 -11.94 -25.21
C TYR A 2 -54.46 -12.87 -24.31
N ILE A 3 -53.61 -13.67 -24.94
CA ILE A 3 -52.71 -14.59 -24.23
C ILE A 3 -51.68 -13.72 -23.50
N CYS A 4 -51.70 -13.82 -22.18
CA CYS A 4 -50.72 -13.27 -21.27
C CYS A 4 -49.36 -13.91 -21.57
N MET A 5 -48.50 -13.24 -22.35
CA MET A 5 -47.08 -13.56 -22.41
C MET A 5 -46.46 -13.05 -21.11
N LYS A 6 -46.29 -13.94 -20.12
CA LYS A 6 -45.33 -13.73 -19.04
C LYS A 6 -43.96 -13.54 -19.69
N GLU A 7 -43.40 -12.34 -19.59
CA GLU A 7 -41.97 -12.11 -19.83
C GLU A 7 -41.19 -13.10 -18.95
N LYS A 8 -40.46 -14.01 -19.58
CA LYS A 8 -39.64 -15.00 -18.86
C LYS A 8 -38.38 -14.27 -18.41
N ASN A 9 -38.30 -13.97 -17.12
CA ASN A 9 -37.09 -13.45 -16.47
C ASN A 9 -35.92 -14.41 -16.77
N LYS A 10 -34.91 -13.97 -17.54
CA LYS A 10 -33.78 -14.83 -17.99
C LYS A 10 -32.75 -14.98 -16.89
N ILE A 11 -32.97 -15.94 -16.01
CA ILE A 11 -32.09 -16.22 -14.87
C ILE A 11 -31.46 -17.60 -15.03
N MET A 12 -30.12 -17.63 -15.16
CA MET A 12 -29.35 -18.86 -15.19
C MET A 12 -28.99 -19.28 -13.75
N ARG A 13 -29.31 -20.53 -13.38
CA ARG A 13 -28.99 -21.09 -12.07
C ARG A 13 -27.84 -22.10 -12.13
N ILE A 14 -26.73 -21.78 -11.47
CA ILE A 14 -25.49 -22.56 -11.47
C ILE A 14 -25.21 -23.12 -10.08
N ILE A 15 -24.82 -24.40 -10.01
CA ILE A 15 -24.21 -25.02 -8.83
C ILE A 15 -22.71 -25.14 -9.06
N HIS A 16 -21.88 -24.71 -8.11
CA HIS A 16 -20.43 -24.83 -8.17
C HIS A 16 -19.91 -25.70 -7.02
N ILE A 17 -19.22 -26.78 -7.37
CA ILE A 17 -18.66 -27.79 -6.45
C ILE A 17 -17.18 -28.03 -6.79
N SER A 18 -16.37 -28.44 -5.82
CA SER A 18 -14.96 -28.79 -6.04
C SER A 18 -14.49 -29.90 -5.08
N ASP A 19 -13.32 -30.46 -5.37
CA ASP A 19 -12.48 -31.25 -4.46
C ASP A 19 -13.23 -32.38 -3.72
N TYR A 20 -13.44 -33.51 -4.40
CA TYR A 20 -14.10 -34.69 -3.85
C TYR A 20 -13.11 -35.75 -3.36
N HIS A 21 -11.94 -35.84 -4.02
CA HIS A 21 -10.83 -36.74 -3.66
C HIS A 21 -11.27 -38.19 -3.44
N LEU A 22 -11.96 -38.78 -4.43
CA LEU A 22 -12.42 -40.15 -4.31
C LEU A 22 -11.26 -41.12 -4.05
N ASP A 23 -11.36 -41.88 -2.96
CA ASP A 23 -10.41 -42.92 -2.58
C ASP A 23 -11.14 -44.23 -2.28
N LYS A 24 -10.58 -45.36 -2.72
CA LYS A 24 -11.19 -46.68 -2.53
C LYS A 24 -11.41 -47.02 -1.05
N LYS A 25 -10.55 -46.52 -0.15
CA LYS A 25 -10.64 -46.78 1.30
C LYS A 25 -11.83 -46.06 1.96
N SER A 26 -12.24 -44.91 1.43
CA SER A 26 -13.34 -44.09 1.96
C SER A 26 -14.56 -44.04 1.03
N ALA A 27 -14.67 -44.98 0.08
CA ALA A 27 -15.73 -44.97 -0.93
C ALA A 27 -17.15 -44.97 -0.32
N ASN A 28 -17.38 -45.66 0.80
CA ASN A 28 -18.68 -45.68 1.48
C ASN A 28 -19.05 -44.32 2.09
N ASP A 29 -18.09 -43.65 2.73
CA ASP A 29 -18.29 -42.31 3.26
C ASP A 29 -18.51 -41.30 2.12
N SER A 30 -17.74 -41.44 1.05
CA SER A 30 -17.86 -40.63 -0.16
C SER A 30 -19.27 -40.77 -0.77
N ALA A 31 -19.79 -41.99 -0.90
CA ALA A 31 -21.14 -42.27 -1.39
C ALA A 31 -22.24 -41.72 -0.47
N THR A 32 -22.00 -41.72 0.85
CA THR A 32 -22.90 -41.11 1.83
C THR A 32 -22.99 -39.60 1.62
N ILE A 33 -21.85 -38.91 1.47
CA ILE A 33 -21.79 -37.47 1.21
C ILE A 33 -22.43 -37.13 -0.14
N ALA A 34 -22.16 -37.91 -1.19
CA ALA A 34 -22.80 -37.72 -2.49
C ALA A 34 -24.33 -37.84 -2.41
N SER A 35 -24.86 -38.73 -1.55
CA SER A 35 -26.29 -38.86 -1.32
C SER A 35 -26.88 -37.66 -0.59
N MET A 36 -26.23 -37.19 0.50
CA MET A 36 -26.63 -35.98 1.24
C MET A 36 -26.61 -34.72 0.36
N LEU A 37 -25.56 -34.57 -0.46
CA LEU A 37 -25.48 -33.48 -1.43
C LEU A 37 -26.62 -33.58 -2.45
N SER A 38 -26.85 -34.76 -3.03
CA SER A 38 -27.91 -34.97 -4.02
C SER A 38 -29.31 -34.67 -3.45
N GLU A 39 -29.59 -35.02 -2.20
CA GLU A 39 -30.84 -34.69 -1.52
C GLU A 39 -31.02 -33.18 -1.30
N THR A 40 -29.93 -32.50 -0.93
CA THR A 40 -29.95 -31.04 -0.78
C THR A 40 -30.20 -30.38 -2.14
N LEU A 41 -29.44 -30.77 -3.17
CA LEU A 41 -29.61 -30.24 -4.54
C LEU A 41 -31.00 -30.53 -5.09
N LYS A 42 -31.63 -31.66 -4.73
CA LYS A 42 -33.00 -31.97 -5.13
C LYS A 42 -33.99 -30.96 -4.57
N SER A 43 -33.81 -30.56 -3.31
CA SER A 43 -34.64 -29.53 -2.68
C SER A 43 -34.48 -28.19 -3.39
N ILE A 44 -33.23 -27.79 -3.68
CA ILE A 44 -32.92 -26.56 -4.43
C ILE A 44 -33.54 -26.58 -5.84
N ASN A 45 -33.42 -27.71 -6.55
CA ASN A 45 -33.96 -27.88 -7.89
C ASN A 45 -35.49 -27.85 -7.94
N ASN A 46 -36.17 -28.28 -6.86
CA ASN A 46 -37.62 -28.21 -6.73
C ASN A 46 -38.11 -26.78 -6.49
N GLU A 47 -37.31 -25.92 -5.84
CA GLU A 47 -37.63 -24.50 -5.66
C GLU A 47 -37.53 -23.75 -6.99
N LYS A 48 -36.41 -23.93 -7.69
CA LYS A 48 -36.24 -23.50 -9.08
C LYS A 48 -35.14 -24.34 -9.73
N LYS A 49 -35.42 -24.72 -10.98
CA LYS A 49 -34.60 -25.63 -11.78
C LYS A 49 -33.13 -25.20 -11.80
N ILE A 50 -32.24 -26.15 -11.57
CA ILE A 50 -30.79 -25.99 -11.76
C ILE A 50 -30.49 -26.15 -13.25
N ASP A 51 -29.80 -25.17 -13.83
CA ASP A 51 -29.45 -25.18 -15.25
C ASP A 51 -28.06 -25.75 -15.50
N LEU A 52 -27.12 -25.54 -14.59
CA LEU A 52 -25.74 -25.95 -14.78
C LEU A 52 -25.10 -26.39 -13.45
N ILE A 53 -24.28 -27.44 -13.52
CA ILE A 53 -23.42 -27.89 -12.43
C ILE A 53 -21.98 -27.80 -12.94
N LEU A 54 -21.18 -26.96 -12.29
CA LEU A 54 -19.78 -26.74 -12.58
C LEU A 54 -18.91 -27.37 -11.50
N TYR A 55 -17.94 -28.17 -11.93
CA TYR A 55 -17.05 -28.89 -11.04
C TYR A 55 -15.58 -28.52 -11.28
N SER A 56 -14.94 -27.84 -10.33
CA SER A 56 -13.61 -27.23 -10.50
C SER A 56 -12.40 -28.14 -10.16
N GLY A 57 -12.51 -29.44 -10.42
CA GLY A 57 -11.37 -30.38 -10.36
C GLY A 57 -11.21 -31.14 -9.05
N ASP A 58 -10.16 -31.96 -8.99
CA ASP A 58 -9.82 -32.82 -7.85
C ASP A 58 -10.92 -33.88 -7.58
N MET A 59 -11.23 -34.65 -8.63
CA MET A 59 -12.23 -35.73 -8.61
C MET A 59 -11.77 -36.95 -7.82
N ILE A 60 -10.52 -37.36 -8.04
CA ILE A 60 -9.92 -38.58 -7.48
C ILE A 60 -8.73 -38.23 -6.60
N ASN A 61 -8.42 -39.08 -5.63
CA ASN A 61 -7.30 -38.87 -4.73
C ASN A 61 -5.99 -39.41 -5.36
N THR A 62 -4.98 -38.55 -5.50
CA THR A 62 -3.59 -38.90 -5.86
C THR A 62 -3.48 -39.79 -7.10
N GLY A 63 -4.05 -39.34 -8.23
CA GLY A 63 -4.04 -40.06 -9.50
C GLY A 63 -4.78 -41.41 -9.42
N GLY A 64 -5.67 -41.58 -8.44
CA GLY A 64 -6.38 -42.84 -8.23
C GLY A 64 -5.49 -43.96 -7.70
N SER A 65 -4.43 -43.65 -6.94
CA SER A 65 -3.44 -44.64 -6.46
C SER A 65 -4.01 -45.78 -5.62
N SER A 66 -5.22 -45.63 -5.08
CA SER A 66 -5.94 -46.68 -4.34
C SER A 66 -6.77 -47.63 -5.23
N TYR A 67 -6.85 -47.36 -6.54
CA TYR A 67 -7.54 -48.16 -7.54
C TYR A 67 -6.55 -48.90 -8.45
N ASP A 68 -7.05 -49.90 -9.18
CA ASP A 68 -6.23 -50.72 -10.09
C ASP A 68 -5.71 -49.90 -11.29
N SER A 69 -6.42 -48.84 -11.66
CA SER A 69 -5.99 -47.86 -12.64
C SER A 69 -6.66 -46.50 -12.38
N ILE A 70 -6.01 -45.43 -12.85
CA ILE A 70 -6.58 -44.08 -12.81
C ILE A 70 -7.93 -44.00 -13.55
N GLY A 71 -8.09 -44.74 -14.66
CA GLY A 71 -9.34 -44.83 -15.40
C GLY A 71 -10.47 -45.49 -14.58
N THR A 72 -10.14 -46.50 -13.77
CA THR A 72 -11.10 -47.11 -12.83
C THR A 72 -11.51 -46.12 -11.74
N ALA A 73 -10.59 -45.30 -11.24
CA ALA A 73 -10.89 -44.27 -10.26
C ALA A 73 -11.86 -43.21 -10.82
N PHE A 74 -11.59 -42.70 -12.02
CA PHE A 74 -12.51 -41.76 -12.69
C PHE A 74 -13.89 -42.37 -12.96
N LYS A 75 -13.95 -43.65 -13.36
CA LYS A 75 -15.24 -44.34 -13.52
C LYS A 75 -15.97 -44.49 -12.19
N GLY A 76 -15.25 -44.71 -11.10
CA GLY A 76 -15.79 -44.67 -9.74
C GLY A 76 -16.40 -43.31 -9.41
N PHE A 77 -15.71 -42.22 -9.72
CA PHE A 77 -16.21 -40.85 -9.53
C PHE A 77 -17.47 -40.59 -10.36
N GLU A 78 -17.46 -40.96 -11.65
CA GLU A 78 -18.64 -40.84 -12.53
C GLU A 78 -19.86 -41.55 -11.92
N LEU A 79 -19.70 -42.79 -11.44
CA LEU A 79 -20.81 -43.59 -10.93
C LEU A 79 -21.31 -43.15 -9.54
N ILE A 80 -20.39 -42.87 -8.61
CA ILE A 80 -20.72 -42.55 -7.22
C ILE A 80 -21.22 -41.10 -7.08
N PHE A 81 -20.66 -40.18 -7.87
CA PHE A 81 -20.90 -38.75 -7.73
C PHE A 81 -21.77 -38.20 -8.86
N ILE A 82 -21.25 -38.18 -10.10
CA ILE A 82 -21.89 -37.49 -11.22
C ILE A 82 -23.26 -38.12 -11.55
N ASP A 83 -23.30 -39.43 -11.78
CA ASP A 83 -24.51 -40.17 -12.12
C ASP A 83 -25.56 -40.07 -11.02
N LYS A 84 -25.13 -40.10 -9.75
CA LYS A 84 -26.02 -40.00 -8.59
C LYS A 84 -26.72 -38.64 -8.57
N ILE A 85 -25.98 -37.55 -8.78
CA ILE A 85 -26.54 -36.19 -8.83
C ILE A 85 -27.46 -36.05 -10.04
N LEU A 86 -26.99 -36.36 -11.24
CA LEU A 86 -27.78 -36.20 -12.48
C LEU A 86 -29.09 -36.99 -12.44
N LYS A 87 -29.06 -38.24 -11.98
CA LYS A 87 -30.28 -39.08 -11.84
C LYS A 87 -31.23 -38.52 -10.77
N THR A 88 -30.71 -38.00 -9.66
CA THR A 88 -31.55 -37.44 -8.58
C THR A 88 -32.24 -36.15 -9.02
N LEU A 89 -31.59 -35.32 -9.84
CA LEU A 89 -32.10 -34.04 -10.34
C LEU A 89 -32.85 -34.15 -11.67
N ASN A 90 -32.80 -35.32 -12.33
CA ASN A 90 -33.29 -35.54 -13.68
C ASN A 90 -32.69 -34.55 -14.70
N LEU A 91 -31.38 -34.33 -14.60
CA LEU A 91 -30.61 -33.47 -15.50
C LEU A 91 -29.86 -34.30 -16.56
N PRO A 92 -29.77 -33.83 -17.81
CA PRO A 92 -28.97 -34.49 -18.83
C PRO A 92 -27.46 -34.25 -18.62
N LYS A 93 -26.63 -35.08 -19.25
CA LYS A 93 -25.16 -35.06 -19.06
C LYS A 93 -24.50 -33.73 -19.45
N ASN A 94 -25.05 -32.99 -20.41
CA ASN A 94 -24.54 -31.68 -20.82
C ASN A 94 -24.72 -30.58 -19.76
N ASN A 95 -25.50 -30.82 -18.69
CA ASN A 95 -25.63 -29.88 -17.57
C ASN A 95 -24.54 -30.06 -16.51
N PHE A 96 -23.65 -31.06 -16.63
CA PHE A 96 -22.54 -31.25 -15.70
C PHE A 96 -21.23 -31.04 -16.44
N LEU A 97 -20.55 -29.92 -16.17
CA LEU A 97 -19.29 -29.52 -16.79
C LEU A 97 -18.18 -29.49 -15.75
N PHE A 98 -16.99 -29.97 -16.12
CA PHE A 98 -15.89 -30.14 -15.16
C PHE A 98 -14.52 -29.79 -15.76
N THR A 99 -13.57 -29.44 -14.90
CA THR A 99 -12.15 -29.30 -15.24
C THR A 99 -11.29 -30.26 -14.39
N ILE A 100 -9.97 -30.26 -14.63
CA ILE A 100 -8.98 -31.14 -13.99
C ILE A 100 -8.31 -30.44 -12.80
N GLY A 101 -8.08 -31.16 -11.71
CA GLY A 101 -7.24 -30.73 -10.58
C GLY A 101 -5.89 -31.43 -10.51
N ASN A 102 -5.00 -30.99 -9.62
CA ASN A 102 -3.65 -31.56 -9.49
C ASN A 102 -3.62 -32.93 -8.79
N HIS A 103 -4.73 -33.37 -8.19
CA HIS A 103 -4.90 -34.75 -7.73
C HIS A 103 -5.40 -35.70 -8.83
N ASP A 104 -5.85 -35.19 -9.97
CA ASP A 104 -6.40 -35.98 -11.08
C ASP A 104 -5.35 -36.45 -12.10
N ILE A 105 -4.06 -36.19 -11.86
CA ILE A 105 -2.96 -36.50 -12.78
C ILE A 105 -2.24 -37.81 -12.43
N ASP A 106 -1.72 -38.48 -13.45
CA ASP A 106 -0.75 -39.57 -13.27
C ASP A 106 0.68 -39.00 -13.14
N ARG A 107 1.11 -38.77 -11.91
CA ARG A 107 2.44 -38.19 -11.60
C ARG A 107 3.61 -39.03 -12.12
N ASN A 108 3.40 -40.32 -12.39
CA ASN A 108 4.46 -41.22 -12.83
C ASN A 108 4.58 -41.28 -14.37
N ALA A 109 3.67 -40.63 -15.11
CA ALA A 109 3.66 -40.66 -16.57
C ALA A 109 4.81 -39.86 -17.21
N ASP A 110 5.39 -38.90 -16.47
CA ASP A 110 6.54 -38.09 -16.88
C ASP A 110 7.70 -38.29 -15.90
N SER A 111 8.94 -38.26 -16.40
CA SER A 111 10.11 -38.42 -15.55
C SER A 111 10.44 -37.15 -14.77
N LYS A 112 11.05 -37.30 -13.60
CA LYS A 112 11.58 -36.17 -12.81
C LYS A 112 12.54 -35.25 -13.61
N TYR A 113 13.26 -35.80 -14.59
CA TYR A 113 14.22 -35.03 -15.39
C TYR A 113 13.53 -34.13 -16.40
N VAL A 114 12.44 -34.62 -17.01
CA VAL A 114 11.60 -33.82 -17.91
C VAL A 114 10.94 -32.68 -17.11
N GLU A 115 10.41 -32.99 -15.92
CA GLU A 115 9.85 -31.97 -15.02
C GLU A 115 10.87 -30.89 -14.67
N MET A 116 12.09 -31.28 -14.27
CA MET A 116 13.16 -30.34 -13.96
C MET A 116 13.50 -29.47 -15.18
N GLY A 117 13.60 -30.06 -16.38
CA GLY A 117 13.87 -29.33 -17.61
C GLY A 117 12.79 -28.28 -17.92
N LEU A 118 11.51 -28.67 -17.85
CA LEU A 118 10.41 -27.72 -18.06
C LEU A 118 10.37 -26.61 -17.00
N SER A 119 10.63 -26.94 -15.73
CA SER A 119 10.67 -25.94 -14.66
C SER A 119 11.76 -24.87 -14.84
N GLN A 120 12.83 -25.19 -15.56
CA GLN A 120 13.95 -24.28 -15.86
C GLN A 120 13.80 -23.54 -17.18
N THR A 121 12.90 -23.98 -18.06
CA THR A 121 12.75 -23.46 -19.43
C THR A 121 11.42 -22.76 -19.69
N LEU A 122 10.40 -22.96 -18.86
CA LEU A 122 9.11 -22.28 -18.98
C LEU A 122 9.03 -21.18 -17.93
N THR A 123 9.85 -20.13 -18.13
CA THR A 123 10.03 -19.03 -17.16
C THR A 123 9.52 -17.69 -17.66
N THR A 124 9.09 -17.63 -18.92
CA THR A 124 8.55 -16.45 -19.60
C THR A 124 7.29 -16.82 -20.39
N GLU A 125 6.47 -15.82 -20.72
CA GLU A 125 5.24 -16.02 -21.49
C GLU A 125 5.52 -16.60 -22.88
N GLU A 126 6.57 -16.11 -23.56
CA GLU A 126 6.95 -16.56 -24.90
C GLU A 126 7.35 -18.05 -24.93
N GLU A 127 8.05 -18.51 -23.89
CA GLU A 127 8.44 -19.92 -23.74
C GLU A 127 7.20 -20.81 -23.56
N VAL A 128 6.24 -20.37 -22.76
CA VAL A 128 4.97 -21.09 -22.55
C VAL A 128 4.15 -21.16 -23.84
N ILE A 129 4.07 -20.06 -24.59
CA ILE A 129 3.39 -20.02 -25.89
C ILE A 129 4.06 -20.97 -26.88
N SER A 130 5.39 -20.92 -27.00
CA SER A 130 6.17 -21.80 -27.88
C SER A 130 5.95 -23.28 -27.54
N PHE A 131 5.95 -23.62 -26.25
CA PHE A 131 5.66 -24.98 -25.80
C PHE A 131 4.25 -25.44 -26.18
N TYR A 132 3.23 -24.61 -25.94
CA TYR A 132 1.84 -24.90 -26.32
C TYR A 132 1.67 -25.11 -27.84
N GLU A 133 2.40 -24.34 -28.64
CA GLU A 133 2.37 -24.41 -30.11
C GLU A 133 3.12 -25.61 -30.68
N SER A 134 4.15 -26.11 -29.97
CA SER A 134 4.88 -27.31 -30.35
C SER A 134 4.02 -28.57 -30.43
N LYS A 135 2.87 -28.58 -29.73
CA LYS A 135 1.99 -29.74 -29.54
C LYS A 135 2.70 -30.98 -28.97
N SER A 136 3.82 -30.78 -28.29
CA SER A 136 4.53 -31.85 -27.60
C SER A 136 3.70 -32.42 -26.46
N GLU A 137 3.66 -33.75 -26.36
CA GLU A 137 3.12 -34.44 -25.19
C GLU A 137 4.18 -34.66 -24.10
N GLU A 138 5.46 -34.41 -24.39
CA GLU A 138 6.54 -34.58 -23.43
C GLU A 138 6.37 -33.63 -22.23
N GLY A 139 6.29 -34.19 -21.03
CA GLY A 139 6.10 -33.43 -19.80
C GLY A 139 4.65 -33.10 -19.47
N ILE A 140 3.69 -33.48 -20.31
CA ILE A 140 2.25 -33.36 -20.06
C ILE A 140 1.51 -34.70 -20.11
N LYS A 141 2.22 -35.84 -20.22
CA LYS A 141 1.60 -37.17 -20.29
C LYS A 141 0.70 -37.45 -19.08
N ARG A 142 1.04 -36.84 -17.94
CA ARG A 142 0.30 -36.90 -16.68
C ARG A 142 -1.18 -36.51 -16.77
N VAL A 143 -1.59 -35.65 -17.71
CA VAL A 143 -3.01 -35.25 -17.88
C VAL A 143 -3.78 -36.10 -18.88
N LEU A 144 -3.10 -36.90 -19.71
CA LEU A 144 -3.73 -37.67 -20.78
C LEU A 144 -4.80 -38.66 -20.29
N PRO A 145 -4.64 -39.35 -19.14
CA PRO A 145 -5.69 -40.24 -18.64
C PRO A 145 -7.00 -39.50 -18.31
N TYR A 146 -6.89 -38.30 -17.74
CA TYR A 146 -8.04 -37.42 -17.50
C TYR A 146 -8.68 -36.99 -18.83
N LYS A 147 -7.88 -36.53 -19.80
CA LYS A 147 -8.40 -36.06 -21.10
C LYS A 147 -9.10 -37.19 -21.87
N LEU A 148 -8.62 -38.42 -21.73
CA LEU A 148 -9.30 -39.61 -22.25
C LEU A 148 -10.64 -39.87 -21.55
N PHE A 149 -10.70 -39.71 -20.22
CA PHE A 149 -11.94 -39.81 -19.46
C PHE A 149 -12.95 -38.73 -19.87
N GLU A 150 -12.53 -37.47 -19.94
CA GLU A 150 -13.34 -36.33 -20.40
C GLU A 150 -13.93 -36.59 -21.80
N LYS A 151 -13.09 -37.00 -22.76
CA LYS A 151 -13.51 -37.32 -24.13
C LYS A 151 -14.56 -38.42 -24.17
N LYS A 152 -14.40 -39.46 -23.35
CA LYS A 152 -15.37 -40.57 -23.24
C LYS A 152 -16.67 -40.11 -22.60
N PHE A 153 -16.61 -39.25 -21.58
CA PHE A 153 -17.76 -38.76 -20.86
C PHE A 153 -18.68 -37.90 -21.75
N TYR A 154 -18.09 -37.02 -22.57
CA TYR A 154 -18.83 -36.12 -23.47
C TYR A 154 -19.05 -36.66 -24.89
N ASN A 155 -18.69 -37.91 -25.16
CA ASN A 155 -18.88 -38.53 -26.47
C ASN A 155 -20.37 -38.50 -26.89
N LYS A 156 -20.66 -37.83 -28.01
CA LYS A 156 -22.03 -37.60 -28.54
C LYS A 156 -22.97 -36.82 -27.59
N VAL A 157 -22.44 -36.13 -26.59
CA VAL A 157 -23.22 -35.26 -25.70
C VAL A 157 -23.42 -33.87 -26.32
N PHE A 158 -22.41 -33.38 -27.04
CA PHE A 158 -22.43 -32.09 -27.74
C PHE A 158 -22.31 -32.28 -29.25
N SER A 159 -22.78 -31.28 -30.00
CA SER A 159 -22.54 -31.20 -31.45
C SER A 159 -21.08 -30.84 -31.72
N GLU A 160 -20.57 -31.17 -32.92
CA GLU A 160 -19.17 -30.88 -33.30
C GLU A 160 -18.84 -29.37 -33.26
N ASN A 161 -19.83 -28.50 -33.46
CA ASN A 161 -19.64 -27.04 -33.43
C ASN A 161 -19.77 -26.42 -32.02
N ASP A 162 -20.30 -27.19 -31.06
CA ASP A 162 -20.57 -26.73 -29.69
C ASP A 162 -19.57 -27.30 -28.68
N TYR A 163 -18.59 -28.09 -29.14
CA TYR A 163 -17.59 -28.72 -28.28
C TYR A 163 -16.21 -28.73 -28.93
N TYR A 164 -15.22 -28.33 -28.13
CA TYR A 164 -13.81 -28.39 -28.48
C TYR A 164 -13.02 -28.94 -27.29
N GLN A 165 -11.99 -29.75 -27.57
CA GLN A 165 -11.11 -30.31 -26.55
C GLN A 165 -9.67 -30.34 -27.04
N SER A 166 -8.75 -29.95 -26.17
CA SER A 166 -7.31 -30.09 -26.31
C SER A 166 -6.71 -30.74 -25.04
N ASN A 167 -5.40 -31.03 -25.04
CA ASN A 167 -4.68 -31.47 -23.84
C ASN A 167 -4.63 -30.38 -22.75
N TYR A 168 -4.88 -29.13 -23.13
CA TYR A 168 -4.91 -27.97 -22.27
C TYR A 168 -6.37 -27.60 -21.99
N GLU A 169 -7.01 -26.79 -22.81
CA GLU A 169 -8.38 -26.33 -22.62
C GLU A 169 -9.45 -27.25 -23.22
N SER A 170 -10.68 -27.16 -22.68
CA SER A 170 -11.90 -27.71 -23.29
C SER A 170 -12.98 -26.64 -23.28
N CYS A 171 -13.76 -26.53 -24.35
CA CYS A 171 -14.82 -25.52 -24.47
C CYS A 171 -16.16 -26.15 -24.84
N TYR A 172 -17.23 -25.59 -24.28
CA TYR A 172 -18.59 -26.06 -24.43
C TYR A 172 -19.52 -24.88 -24.72
N LYS A 173 -20.45 -25.06 -25.67
CA LYS A 173 -21.56 -24.14 -25.93
C LYS A 173 -22.87 -24.84 -25.57
N LEU A 174 -23.72 -24.14 -24.83
CA LEU A 174 -25.03 -24.64 -24.43
C LEU A 174 -26.08 -23.52 -24.52
N TYR A 175 -27.34 -23.91 -24.61
CA TYR A 175 -28.46 -22.96 -24.66
C TYR A 175 -29.31 -23.10 -23.40
N ILE A 176 -29.42 -22.02 -22.63
CA ILE A 176 -30.22 -21.94 -21.41
C ILE A 176 -31.18 -20.76 -21.55
N ASP A 177 -32.48 -21.02 -21.53
CA ASP A 177 -33.54 -19.99 -21.62
C ASP A 177 -33.37 -18.95 -22.75
N GLY A 178 -32.89 -19.42 -23.91
CA GLY A 178 -32.68 -18.59 -25.10
C GLY A 178 -31.37 -17.81 -25.11
N LEU A 179 -30.51 -18.00 -24.11
CA LEU A 179 -29.15 -17.48 -24.05
C LEU A 179 -28.16 -18.54 -24.46
N LYS A 180 -27.17 -18.15 -25.25
CA LYS A 180 -26.03 -18.96 -25.64
C LYS A 180 -24.93 -18.80 -24.59
N ILE A 181 -24.69 -19.85 -23.81
CA ILE A 181 -23.69 -19.85 -22.75
C ILE A 181 -22.44 -20.58 -23.26
N GLY A 182 -21.29 -19.96 -23.05
CA GLY A 182 -19.97 -20.52 -23.33
C GLY A 182 -19.25 -20.88 -22.04
N VAL A 183 -18.67 -22.08 -21.97
CA VAL A 183 -17.90 -22.53 -20.81
C VAL A 183 -16.53 -23.01 -21.27
N ALA A 184 -15.47 -22.43 -20.73
CA ALA A 184 -14.08 -22.78 -20.97
C ALA A 184 -13.49 -23.45 -19.72
N CYS A 185 -13.19 -24.74 -19.81
CA CYS A 185 -12.43 -25.47 -18.81
C CYS A 185 -10.94 -25.35 -19.11
N LEU A 186 -10.28 -24.42 -18.42
CA LEU A 186 -8.84 -24.19 -18.47
C LEU A 186 -8.13 -25.26 -17.63
N ASN A 187 -7.13 -25.91 -18.20
CA ASN A 187 -6.31 -26.87 -17.49
C ASN A 187 -5.19 -26.13 -16.78
N SER A 188 -5.32 -25.99 -15.47
CA SER A 188 -4.28 -25.48 -14.58
C SER A 188 -3.43 -26.59 -13.96
N ALA A 189 -3.60 -27.85 -14.35
CA ALA A 189 -2.91 -29.00 -13.76
C ALA A 189 -1.81 -29.59 -14.67
N TRP A 190 -1.70 -29.14 -15.93
CA TRP A 190 -0.75 -29.71 -16.91
C TRP A 190 0.73 -29.58 -16.52
N ARG A 191 1.08 -28.58 -15.68
CA ARG A 191 2.42 -28.42 -15.10
C ARG A 191 2.56 -28.95 -13.67
N CYS A 192 1.48 -29.38 -13.03
CA CYS A 192 1.54 -29.90 -11.67
C CYS A 192 2.34 -31.20 -11.63
N TYR A 193 3.14 -31.37 -10.59
CA TYR A 193 3.97 -32.56 -10.38
C TYR A 193 3.98 -32.97 -8.92
N ASP A 194 4.19 -32.00 -8.02
CA ASP A 194 4.34 -32.20 -6.58
C ASP A 194 3.48 -31.16 -5.87
N SER A 195 2.31 -31.57 -5.36
CA SER A 195 1.34 -30.67 -4.72
C SER A 195 1.94 -29.77 -3.65
N GLU A 196 2.98 -30.20 -2.94
CA GLU A 196 3.64 -29.37 -1.92
C GLU A 196 4.43 -28.20 -2.51
N LYS A 197 4.82 -28.29 -3.79
CA LYS A 197 5.68 -27.33 -4.49
C LYS A 197 5.03 -26.69 -5.71
N ASP A 198 3.78 -27.06 -6.02
CA ASP A 198 3.08 -26.56 -7.21
C ASP A 198 2.83 -25.03 -7.13
N LYS A 199 2.59 -24.47 -5.94
CA LYS A 199 2.34 -23.03 -5.77
C LYS A 199 3.50 -22.18 -6.33
N GLY A 200 3.18 -21.24 -7.21
CA GLY A 200 4.17 -20.39 -7.89
C GLY A 200 4.88 -21.07 -9.07
N ARG A 201 4.49 -22.31 -9.42
CA ARG A 201 5.00 -23.06 -10.59
C ARG A 201 3.90 -23.53 -11.53
N ILE A 202 2.64 -23.42 -11.10
CA ILE A 202 1.48 -23.72 -11.94
C ILE A 202 1.43 -22.72 -13.10
N LEU A 203 1.12 -23.23 -14.28
CA LEU A 203 0.95 -22.45 -15.51
C LEU A 203 -0.42 -22.76 -16.11
N ILE A 204 -1.04 -21.77 -16.75
CA ILE A 204 -2.20 -21.95 -17.65
C ILE A 204 -1.75 -21.66 -19.08
N GLY A 205 -1.09 -20.52 -19.29
CA GLY A 205 -0.64 -20.04 -20.58
C GLY A 205 -1.76 -19.30 -21.33
N GLU A 206 -1.40 -18.14 -21.89
CA GLU A 206 -2.31 -17.24 -22.62
C GLU A 206 -3.12 -17.94 -23.71
N ARG A 207 -2.52 -18.92 -24.42
CA ARG A 207 -3.18 -19.62 -25.53
C ARG A 207 -4.45 -20.35 -25.11
N GLN A 208 -4.53 -20.86 -23.89
CA GLN A 208 -5.77 -21.50 -23.40
C GLN A 208 -6.93 -20.50 -23.36
N ILE A 209 -6.69 -19.27 -22.90
CA ILE A 209 -7.72 -18.24 -22.78
C ILE A 209 -8.08 -17.68 -24.16
N THR A 210 -7.09 -17.28 -24.95
CA THR A 210 -7.33 -16.64 -26.26
C THR A 210 -8.05 -17.59 -27.23
N ASN A 211 -7.67 -18.87 -27.27
CA ASN A 211 -8.37 -19.87 -28.08
C ASN A 211 -9.79 -20.12 -27.58
N SER A 212 -9.97 -20.24 -26.26
CA SER A 212 -11.30 -20.41 -25.65
C SER A 212 -12.21 -19.23 -25.97
N TYR A 213 -11.73 -18.00 -25.82
CA TYR A 213 -12.48 -16.80 -26.18
C TYR A 213 -12.86 -16.77 -27.66
N ASN A 214 -11.91 -17.08 -28.55
CA ASN A 214 -12.17 -17.11 -29.98
C ASN A 214 -13.28 -18.11 -30.36
N PHE A 215 -13.31 -19.25 -29.67
CA PHE A 215 -14.37 -20.24 -29.83
C PHE A 215 -15.70 -19.75 -29.26
N LEU A 216 -15.70 -19.08 -28.10
CA LEU A 216 -16.89 -18.68 -27.34
C LEU A 216 -17.38 -17.24 -27.62
N LYS A 217 -16.76 -16.51 -28.55
CA LYS A 217 -17.01 -15.08 -28.77
C LYS A 217 -18.47 -14.72 -29.07
N ASP A 218 -19.22 -15.65 -29.66
CA ASP A 218 -20.62 -15.49 -30.04
C ASP A 218 -21.61 -15.89 -28.93
N CYS A 219 -21.12 -16.28 -27.74
CA CYS A 219 -21.95 -16.57 -26.58
C CYS A 219 -22.33 -15.27 -25.83
N ASP A 220 -23.54 -15.23 -25.28
CA ASP A 220 -24.07 -14.12 -24.47
C ASP A 220 -23.36 -14.04 -23.11
N VAL A 221 -23.04 -15.20 -22.51
CA VAL A 221 -22.27 -15.31 -21.26
C VAL A 221 -21.10 -16.24 -21.46
N LYS A 222 -19.91 -15.84 -21.00
CA LYS A 222 -18.68 -16.62 -21.08
C LYS A 222 -18.19 -16.92 -19.67
N ILE A 223 -18.07 -18.22 -19.38
CA ILE A 223 -17.65 -18.74 -18.08
C ILE A 223 -16.30 -19.42 -18.24
N ALA A 224 -15.33 -19.10 -17.39
CA ALA A 224 -14.07 -19.83 -17.26
C ALA A 224 -14.08 -20.72 -16.01
N ILE A 225 -13.43 -21.88 -16.08
CA ILE A 225 -13.27 -22.81 -14.96
C ILE A 225 -11.84 -23.31 -14.95
N SER A 226 -11.14 -23.19 -13.83
CA SER A 226 -9.87 -23.88 -13.58
C SER A 226 -9.87 -24.49 -12.18
N HIS A 227 -8.91 -25.34 -11.85
CA HIS A 227 -8.80 -25.82 -10.47
C HIS A 227 -8.11 -24.79 -9.58
N HIS A 228 -6.96 -24.27 -10.04
CA HIS A 228 -6.20 -23.27 -9.31
C HIS A 228 -6.63 -21.86 -9.69
N HIS A 229 -6.79 -21.00 -8.69
CA HIS A 229 -6.96 -19.54 -8.88
C HIS A 229 -5.70 -18.94 -9.52
N TYR A 230 -5.81 -17.87 -10.32
CA TYR A 230 -4.64 -17.23 -10.96
C TYR A 230 -3.56 -16.75 -9.96
N GLY A 231 -3.95 -16.48 -8.72
CA GLY A 231 -3.03 -16.20 -7.61
C GLY A 231 -2.10 -17.36 -7.17
N TRP A 232 -2.29 -18.57 -7.71
CA TRP A 232 -1.42 -19.73 -7.49
C TRP A 232 -0.39 -19.96 -8.61
N LEU A 233 -0.52 -19.22 -9.72
CA LEU A 233 0.34 -19.35 -10.88
C LEU A 233 1.75 -18.80 -10.62
N ALA A 234 2.67 -19.08 -11.54
CA ALA A 234 3.97 -18.42 -11.56
C ALA A 234 3.82 -16.89 -11.62
N GLU A 235 4.71 -16.17 -10.95
CA GLU A 235 4.63 -14.71 -10.78
C GLU A 235 4.54 -13.97 -12.12
N PHE A 236 5.31 -14.41 -13.13
CA PHE A 236 5.28 -13.84 -14.47
C PHE A 236 3.96 -14.07 -15.22
N GLU A 237 3.18 -15.11 -14.88
CA GLU A 237 1.94 -15.45 -15.59
C GLU A 237 0.70 -14.87 -14.91
N ASN A 238 0.77 -14.57 -13.60
CA ASN A 238 -0.37 -14.15 -12.80
C ASN A 238 -1.07 -12.91 -13.39
N THR A 239 -0.31 -11.85 -13.68
CA THR A 239 -0.84 -10.58 -14.18
C THR A 239 -1.52 -10.72 -15.54
N ILE A 240 -0.91 -11.44 -16.49
CA ILE A 240 -1.46 -11.59 -17.84
C ILE A 240 -2.73 -12.47 -17.84
N ILE A 241 -2.75 -13.55 -17.06
CA ILE A 241 -3.92 -14.42 -16.96
C ILE A 241 -5.08 -13.70 -16.28
N ASP A 242 -4.82 -12.99 -15.18
CA ASP A 242 -5.82 -12.15 -14.52
C ASP A 242 -6.42 -11.13 -15.50
N LYS A 243 -5.57 -10.42 -16.24
CA LYS A 243 -5.99 -9.47 -17.27
C LYS A 243 -6.87 -10.12 -18.34
N LEU A 244 -6.41 -11.22 -18.94
CA LEU A 244 -7.14 -11.90 -20.01
C LEU A 244 -8.49 -12.47 -19.55
N LEU A 245 -8.56 -12.98 -18.32
CA LEU A 245 -9.84 -13.42 -17.73
C LEU A 245 -10.80 -12.25 -17.59
N ASN A 246 -10.35 -11.09 -17.10
CA ASN A 246 -11.18 -9.89 -16.94
C ASN A 246 -11.68 -9.32 -18.28
N ILE A 247 -10.90 -9.44 -19.36
CA ILE A 247 -11.28 -8.96 -20.69
C ILE A 247 -12.31 -9.89 -21.35
N HIS A 248 -12.11 -11.21 -21.24
CA HIS A 248 -12.76 -12.18 -22.12
C HIS A 248 -13.89 -12.99 -21.48
N PHE A 249 -14.00 -13.01 -20.15
CA PHE A 249 -14.99 -13.81 -19.43
C PHE A 249 -15.82 -12.97 -18.44
N ASP A 250 -17.05 -13.39 -18.21
CA ASP A 250 -17.98 -12.75 -17.29
C ASP A 250 -17.88 -13.35 -15.88
N ILE A 251 -17.64 -14.66 -15.81
CA ILE A 251 -17.60 -15.44 -14.57
C ILE A 251 -16.42 -16.42 -14.60
N TYR A 252 -15.72 -16.55 -13.48
CA TYR A 252 -14.61 -17.47 -13.29
C TYR A 252 -14.81 -18.33 -12.04
N PHE A 253 -14.74 -19.66 -12.19
CA PHE A 253 -14.90 -20.63 -11.12
C PHE A 253 -13.61 -21.40 -10.85
N CYS A 254 -13.21 -21.52 -9.59
CA CYS A 254 -12.07 -22.35 -9.17
C CYS A 254 -12.24 -23.04 -7.81
N GLY A 255 -11.27 -23.86 -7.41
CA GLY A 255 -11.30 -24.65 -6.17
C GLY A 255 -9.98 -24.60 -5.40
N HIS A 256 -9.52 -25.76 -4.91
CA HIS A 256 -8.21 -25.99 -4.27
C HIS A 256 -8.02 -25.43 -2.85
N THR A 257 -8.42 -24.18 -2.58
CA THR A 257 -8.16 -23.53 -1.27
C THR A 257 -9.09 -24.00 -0.15
N HIS A 258 -10.04 -24.91 -0.45
CA HIS A 258 -11.05 -25.47 0.44
C HIS A 258 -11.90 -24.45 1.22
N SER A 259 -11.86 -23.17 0.83
CA SER A 259 -12.56 -22.07 1.49
C SER A 259 -13.54 -21.41 0.52
N ASN A 260 -14.74 -21.09 0.99
CA ASN A 260 -15.72 -20.33 0.23
C ASN A 260 -15.22 -18.89 0.04
N GLN A 261 -14.97 -18.48 -1.20
CA GLN A 261 -14.68 -17.10 -1.55
C GLN A 261 -15.48 -16.70 -2.79
N ALA A 262 -15.91 -15.45 -2.83
CA ALA A 262 -16.53 -14.87 -4.00
C ALA A 262 -16.16 -13.41 -4.09
N GLU A 263 -15.82 -12.95 -5.29
CA GLU A 263 -15.38 -11.59 -5.57
C GLU A 263 -15.97 -11.11 -6.89
N TYR A 264 -16.39 -9.86 -6.93
CA TYR A 264 -16.78 -9.20 -8.17
C TYR A 264 -15.86 -8.00 -8.36
N CYS A 265 -15.03 -8.06 -9.39
CA CYS A 265 -14.04 -7.05 -9.69
C CYS A 265 -14.42 -6.28 -10.95
N ILE A 266 -14.23 -4.96 -10.92
CA ILE A 266 -14.28 -4.09 -12.10
C ILE A 266 -12.89 -3.49 -12.25
N LYS A 267 -12.27 -3.76 -13.39
CA LYS A 267 -10.95 -3.26 -13.78
C LYS A 267 -11.07 -2.42 -15.05
N PRO A 268 -10.06 -1.61 -15.38
CA PRO A 268 -9.98 -0.91 -16.66
C PRO A 268 -10.06 -1.83 -17.88
N ASP A 269 -9.62 -3.07 -17.76
CA ASP A 269 -9.64 -4.04 -18.85
C ASP A 269 -10.97 -4.80 -18.97
N GLY A 270 -11.83 -4.77 -17.94
CA GLY A 270 -13.11 -5.48 -17.96
C GLY A 270 -13.68 -5.75 -16.57
N LYS A 271 -14.54 -6.76 -16.47
CA LYS A 271 -15.22 -7.10 -15.21
C LYS A 271 -15.29 -8.61 -15.09
N LEU A 272 -15.04 -9.13 -13.89
CA LEU A 272 -15.02 -10.57 -13.65
C LEU A 272 -15.68 -10.89 -12.32
N PHE A 273 -16.58 -11.87 -12.35
CA PHE A 273 -17.11 -12.47 -11.14
C PHE A 273 -16.35 -13.78 -10.84
N THR A 274 -15.53 -13.78 -9.80
CA THR A 274 -14.75 -14.96 -9.37
C THR A 274 -15.43 -15.69 -8.21
N PHE A 275 -15.48 -17.02 -8.29
CA PHE A 275 -16.00 -17.91 -7.25
C PHE A 275 -15.01 -19.03 -6.94
N VAL A 276 -14.71 -19.21 -5.66
CA VAL A 276 -13.87 -20.30 -5.15
C VAL A 276 -14.75 -21.24 -4.32
N ALA A 277 -14.86 -22.48 -4.76
CA ALA A 277 -15.63 -23.50 -4.05
C ALA A 277 -14.79 -24.15 -2.94
N PRO A 278 -15.40 -24.43 -1.78
CA PRO A 278 -14.83 -25.34 -0.79
C PRO A 278 -14.92 -26.77 -1.34
N GLY A 279 -14.22 -27.69 -0.67
CA GLY A 279 -14.25 -29.09 -1.07
C GLY A 279 -15.50 -29.84 -0.59
N VAL A 280 -15.71 -31.04 -1.14
CA VAL A 280 -16.74 -32.01 -0.70
C VAL A 280 -16.06 -33.36 -0.42
N LEU A 281 -15.18 -33.39 0.58
CA LEU A 281 -14.31 -34.52 0.87
C LEU A 281 -14.89 -35.46 1.93
N SER A 282 -14.63 -36.76 1.77
CA SER A 282 -14.95 -37.76 2.80
C SER A 282 -14.22 -37.52 4.12
N LYS A 283 -12.98 -37.02 4.06
CA LYS A 283 -12.15 -36.73 5.25
C LYS A 283 -12.74 -35.62 6.12
N ASN A 284 -13.52 -34.72 5.53
CA ASN A 284 -14.07 -33.55 6.20
C ASN A 284 -15.46 -33.80 6.81
N LYS A 285 -16.01 -35.02 6.67
CA LYS A 285 -17.34 -35.41 7.18
C LYS A 285 -17.58 -35.08 8.66
N LEU A 286 -16.52 -35.15 9.47
CA LEU A 286 -16.57 -34.98 10.93
C LEU A 286 -15.79 -33.76 11.43
N THR A 287 -15.31 -32.88 10.53
CA THR A 287 -14.48 -31.75 10.96
C THR A 287 -15.31 -30.71 11.69
N ALA A 288 -14.79 -30.23 12.82
CA ALA A 288 -15.39 -29.13 13.58
C ALA A 288 -14.89 -27.75 13.11
N LEU A 289 -13.75 -27.69 12.39
CA LEU A 289 -13.13 -26.46 11.91
C LEU A 289 -13.90 -25.92 10.70
N ASN A 290 -14.42 -24.69 10.80
CA ASN A 290 -15.23 -24.07 9.74
C ASN A 290 -14.49 -23.96 8.40
N ASP A 291 -13.18 -23.66 8.43
CA ASP A 291 -12.36 -23.47 7.22
C ASP A 291 -12.20 -24.72 6.35
N TYR A 292 -12.50 -25.91 6.89
CA TYR A 292 -12.36 -27.19 6.19
C TYR A 292 -13.70 -27.92 6.02
N LYS A 293 -14.83 -27.29 6.36
CA LYS A 293 -16.13 -27.94 6.21
C LYS A 293 -16.48 -28.08 4.73
N ASN A 294 -17.18 -29.18 4.43
CA ASN A 294 -17.70 -29.38 3.10
C ASN A 294 -18.72 -28.30 2.74
N GLY A 295 -18.77 -27.89 1.48
CA GLY A 295 -19.72 -26.89 1.03
C GLY A 295 -19.86 -26.84 -0.49
N PHE A 296 -20.72 -25.94 -0.96
CA PHE A 296 -20.86 -25.61 -2.38
C PHE A 296 -21.54 -24.24 -2.51
N SER A 297 -21.53 -23.68 -3.72
CA SER A 297 -22.17 -22.39 -4.02
C SER A 297 -23.32 -22.56 -5.01
N LEU A 298 -24.40 -21.83 -4.79
CA LEU A 298 -25.53 -21.65 -5.71
C LEU A 298 -25.49 -20.22 -6.23
N ILE A 299 -25.48 -20.04 -7.55
CA ILE A 299 -25.42 -18.74 -8.21
C ILE A 299 -26.63 -18.58 -9.11
N ASP A 300 -27.48 -17.60 -8.82
CA ASP A 300 -28.53 -17.12 -9.71
C ASP A 300 -28.03 -15.87 -10.45
N TYR A 301 -27.73 -16.01 -11.73
CA TYR A 301 -27.25 -14.93 -12.59
C TYR A 301 -28.38 -14.41 -13.48
N ASN A 302 -28.89 -13.22 -13.16
CA ASN A 302 -29.94 -12.55 -13.90
C ASN A 302 -29.35 -11.48 -14.82
N LEU A 303 -29.38 -11.74 -16.14
CA LEU A 303 -28.88 -10.81 -17.14
C LEU A 303 -29.83 -9.63 -17.38
N GLU A 304 -31.13 -9.83 -17.26
CA GLU A 304 -32.13 -8.79 -17.55
C GLU A 304 -32.18 -7.75 -16.44
N GLU A 305 -32.10 -8.18 -15.18
CA GLU A 305 -32.02 -7.28 -14.02
C GLU A 305 -30.58 -6.82 -13.73
N ALA A 306 -29.60 -7.30 -14.51
CA ALA A 306 -28.18 -7.12 -14.26
C ALA A 306 -27.83 -7.37 -12.78
N LYS A 307 -28.25 -8.53 -12.26
CA LYS A 307 -28.13 -8.88 -10.85
C LYS A 307 -27.62 -10.30 -10.70
N ALA A 308 -26.72 -10.51 -9.75
CA ALA A 308 -26.28 -11.84 -9.37
C ALA A 308 -26.51 -12.06 -7.88
N THR A 309 -27.09 -13.21 -7.54
CA THR A 309 -27.35 -13.64 -6.18
C THR A 309 -26.62 -14.95 -5.93
N SER A 310 -25.74 -14.96 -4.94
CA SER A 310 -24.90 -16.11 -4.58
C SER A 310 -25.28 -16.59 -3.19
N THR A 311 -25.62 -17.86 -3.06
CA THR A 311 -25.96 -18.51 -1.79
C THR A 311 -24.96 -19.59 -1.47
N PHE A 312 -24.33 -19.51 -0.31
CA PHE A 312 -23.26 -20.41 0.11
C PHE A 312 -23.82 -21.50 1.03
N TYR A 313 -23.50 -22.76 0.74
CA TYR A 313 -23.90 -23.90 1.54
C TYR A 313 -22.72 -24.52 2.27
N ILE A 314 -22.96 -25.02 3.48
CA ILE A 314 -22.00 -25.71 4.33
C ILE A 314 -22.63 -26.98 4.92
N GLN A 315 -21.84 -28.02 5.07
CA GLN A 315 -22.25 -29.26 5.71
C GLN A 315 -22.09 -29.15 7.23
N GLU A 316 -23.16 -29.42 7.96
CA GLU A 316 -23.08 -29.67 9.41
C GLU A 316 -22.65 -31.11 9.71
N TYR A 317 -22.08 -31.32 10.89
CA TYR A 317 -21.53 -32.60 11.34
C TYR A 317 -22.43 -33.79 10.99
N SER A 318 -22.01 -34.60 10.01
CA SER A 318 -22.73 -35.77 9.51
C SER A 318 -24.21 -35.53 9.11
N SER A 319 -24.56 -34.32 8.64
CA SER A 319 -25.90 -33.94 8.21
C SER A 319 -25.93 -33.49 6.73
N ASN A 320 -27.13 -33.14 6.26
CA ASN A 320 -27.34 -32.49 4.96
C ASN A 320 -26.72 -31.08 4.94
N PHE A 321 -26.55 -30.54 3.74
CA PHE A 321 -26.00 -29.21 3.54
C PHE A 321 -27.06 -28.15 3.86
N ARG A 322 -26.66 -27.07 4.51
CA ARG A 322 -27.52 -25.93 4.83
C ARG A 322 -26.86 -24.63 4.41
N ILE A 323 -27.64 -23.56 4.36
CA ILE A 323 -27.12 -22.22 4.08
C ILE A 323 -26.10 -21.82 5.17
N ASN A 324 -24.93 -21.38 4.74
CA ASN A 324 -23.87 -20.87 5.60
C ASN A 324 -24.16 -19.42 6.00
N LYS A 325 -24.84 -19.22 7.12
CA LYS A 325 -25.24 -17.88 7.60
C LYS A 325 -24.05 -16.97 8.00
N GLU A 326 -22.84 -17.51 8.09
CA GLU A 326 -21.63 -16.76 8.45
C GLU A 326 -21.05 -15.94 7.28
N ILE A 327 -21.48 -16.22 6.04
CA ILE A 327 -20.99 -15.53 4.83
C ILE A 327 -22.08 -14.59 4.29
N GLY A 328 -21.69 -13.39 3.85
CA GLY A 328 -22.64 -12.42 3.29
C GLY A 328 -23.75 -12.02 4.27
N LYS A 329 -24.92 -11.64 3.74
CA LYS A 329 -26.10 -11.31 4.54
C LYS A 329 -26.94 -12.57 4.77
N ASN A 330 -26.67 -13.29 5.87
CA ASN A 330 -27.32 -14.57 6.22
C ASN A 330 -27.10 -15.69 5.18
N GLY A 331 -25.90 -15.80 4.62
CA GLY A 331 -25.53 -16.83 3.63
C GLY A 331 -25.84 -16.46 2.19
N VAL A 332 -26.37 -15.25 1.96
CA VAL A 332 -26.66 -14.71 0.64
C VAL A 332 -25.83 -13.47 0.40
N TRP A 333 -25.18 -13.40 -0.75
CA TRP A 333 -24.54 -12.20 -1.26
C TRP A 333 -25.21 -11.80 -2.56
N GLU A 334 -25.69 -10.55 -2.62
CA GLU A 334 -26.32 -9.98 -3.80
C GLU A 334 -25.49 -8.82 -4.33
N ILE A 335 -25.33 -8.76 -5.65
CA ILE A 335 -24.67 -7.66 -6.32
C ILE A 335 -25.43 -7.23 -7.57
N ASN A 336 -25.50 -5.91 -7.77
CA ASN A 336 -25.94 -5.32 -9.02
C ASN A 336 -24.72 -5.22 -9.93
N ILE A 337 -24.80 -5.86 -11.09
CA ILE A 337 -23.81 -5.80 -12.16
C ILE A 337 -24.04 -4.46 -12.87
N PRO A 338 -23.13 -3.48 -12.74
CA PRO A 338 -23.30 -2.22 -13.43
C PRO A 338 -23.36 -2.46 -14.95
N VAL A 339 -24.28 -1.76 -15.60
CA VAL A 339 -24.54 -1.80 -17.04
C VAL A 339 -24.66 -0.38 -17.58
N GLY A 340 -24.39 -0.21 -18.89
CA GLY A 340 -24.48 1.09 -19.55
C GLY A 340 -23.54 2.15 -18.96
N GLU A 341 -24.06 3.36 -18.75
CA GLU A 341 -23.30 4.51 -18.24
C GLU A 341 -22.70 4.28 -16.84
N GLU A 342 -23.38 3.55 -15.95
CA GLU A 342 -22.86 3.28 -14.60
C GLU A 342 -21.58 2.42 -14.65
N ALA A 343 -21.54 1.44 -15.57
CA ALA A 343 -20.37 0.62 -15.79
C ALA A 343 -19.21 1.44 -16.35
N GLN A 344 -19.50 2.32 -17.31
CA GLN A 344 -18.51 3.22 -17.89
C GLN A 344 -17.92 4.16 -16.84
N LYS A 345 -18.76 4.75 -15.97
CA LYS A 345 -18.29 5.61 -14.88
C LYS A 345 -17.41 4.86 -13.88
N LYS A 346 -17.82 3.66 -13.44
CA LYS A 346 -17.01 2.82 -12.54
C LYS A 346 -15.68 2.42 -13.20
N MET A 347 -15.68 2.10 -14.48
CA MET A 347 -14.47 1.77 -15.24
C MET A 347 -13.54 2.99 -15.34
N GLN A 348 -14.06 4.17 -15.69
CA GLN A 348 -13.29 5.42 -15.74
C GLN A 348 -12.62 5.74 -14.39
N MET A 349 -13.37 5.62 -13.29
CA MET A 349 -12.82 5.78 -11.94
C MET A 349 -11.69 4.78 -11.65
N GLN A 350 -11.89 3.50 -11.99
CA GLN A 350 -10.87 2.47 -11.79
C GLN A 350 -9.62 2.70 -12.65
N CYS A 351 -9.75 3.25 -13.86
CA CYS A 351 -8.60 3.64 -14.67
C CYS A 351 -7.73 4.66 -13.94
N VAL A 352 -8.35 5.71 -13.39
CA VAL A 352 -7.63 6.72 -12.62
C VAL A 352 -6.95 6.12 -11.38
N ILE A 353 -7.64 5.25 -10.66
CA ILE A 353 -7.08 4.57 -9.48
C ILE A 353 -5.87 3.71 -9.85
N LEU A 354 -5.91 2.97 -10.97
CA LEU A 354 -4.77 2.18 -11.42
C LEU A 354 -3.60 3.07 -11.85
N ASP A 355 -3.86 4.14 -12.62
CA ASP A 355 -2.81 5.08 -13.05
C ASP A 355 -2.05 5.65 -11.84
N ILE A 356 -2.76 5.96 -10.74
CA ILE A 356 -2.14 6.45 -9.50
C ILE A 356 -1.36 5.32 -8.78
N LYS A 357 -1.89 4.08 -8.79
CA LYS A 357 -1.21 2.93 -8.15
C LYS A 357 0.12 2.58 -8.81
N GLU A 358 0.25 2.75 -10.12
CA GLU A 358 1.51 2.51 -10.84
C GLU A 358 2.65 3.40 -10.29
N GLU A 359 2.33 4.63 -9.88
CA GLU A 359 3.29 5.61 -9.38
C GLU A 359 3.48 5.57 -7.85
N LEU A 360 2.72 4.73 -7.13
CA LEU A 360 2.74 4.66 -5.67
C LEU A 360 4.12 4.31 -5.09
N SER A 361 4.91 3.56 -5.86
CA SER A 361 6.26 3.17 -5.45
C SER A 361 7.25 4.36 -5.38
N LEU A 362 6.98 5.43 -6.13
CA LEU A 362 7.78 6.66 -6.14
C LEU A 362 7.71 7.40 -4.79
N LEU A 363 6.59 7.28 -4.06
CA LEU A 363 6.42 7.90 -2.74
C LEU A 363 7.46 7.44 -1.72
N ASN A 364 8.07 6.27 -1.93
CA ASN A 364 9.14 5.78 -1.05
C ASN A 364 10.37 6.70 -1.08
N GLU A 365 10.54 7.54 -2.11
CA GLU A 365 11.60 8.55 -2.20
C GLU A 365 11.59 9.55 -1.04
N HIS A 366 10.46 9.76 -0.37
CA HIS A 366 10.35 10.60 0.82
C HIS A 366 10.92 9.94 2.09
N LEU A 367 11.19 8.63 2.07
CA LEU A 367 11.73 7.89 3.22
C LEU A 367 13.26 7.99 3.29
N LEU A 368 13.80 8.22 4.48
CA LEU A 368 15.25 8.25 4.69
C LEU A 368 15.95 6.91 4.35
N SER A 369 15.26 5.78 4.51
CA SER A 369 15.77 4.45 4.17
C SER A 369 15.84 4.19 2.66
N TYR A 370 15.09 4.95 1.85
CA TYR A 370 15.07 4.75 0.41
C TYR A 370 16.37 5.24 -0.24
N ASN A 371 16.93 4.40 -1.12
CA ASN A 371 18.24 4.59 -1.76
C ASN A 371 19.42 4.89 -0.81
N THR A 372 19.28 4.59 0.48
CA THR A 372 20.42 4.58 1.41
C THR A 372 20.81 3.14 1.73
N ALA A 373 22.07 2.93 2.10
CA ALA A 373 22.62 1.59 2.36
C ALA A 373 22.17 1.03 3.73
N SER A 374 20.88 1.00 4.04
CA SER A 374 20.34 0.53 5.33
C SER A 374 19.67 -0.85 5.21
N GLN A 375 19.64 -1.58 6.33
CA GLN A 375 18.83 -2.78 6.53
C GLN A 375 17.34 -2.46 6.79
N ALA A 376 16.99 -1.18 6.97
CA ALA A 376 15.61 -0.77 7.19
C ALA A 376 14.73 -1.04 5.97
N PRO A 377 13.43 -1.33 6.18
CA PRO A 377 12.49 -1.44 5.08
C PRO A 377 12.49 -0.17 4.22
N LYS A 378 12.44 -0.37 2.90
CA LYS A 378 12.42 0.71 1.90
C LYS A 378 11.02 1.07 1.43
N SER A 379 10.01 0.34 1.89
CA SER A 379 8.61 0.56 1.55
C SER A 379 7.89 1.30 2.68
N LEU A 380 7.04 2.25 2.29
CA LEU A 380 6.20 3.05 3.19
C LEU A 380 5.30 2.15 4.05
N SER A 381 4.72 1.12 3.44
CA SER A 381 3.83 0.17 4.11
C SER A 381 4.49 -0.57 5.27
N GLU A 382 5.78 -0.89 5.14
CA GLU A 382 6.52 -1.64 6.15
C GLU A 382 7.05 -0.74 7.26
N ILE A 383 7.64 0.42 6.91
CA ILE A 383 8.36 1.26 7.88
C ILE A 383 7.47 2.28 8.61
N PHE A 384 6.32 2.67 8.04
CA PHE A 384 5.48 3.73 8.60
C PHE A 384 5.05 3.47 10.04
N VAL A 385 5.17 4.47 10.92
CA VAL A 385 4.68 4.44 12.30
C VAL A 385 3.64 5.52 12.47
N MET A 386 2.46 5.15 12.98
CA MET A 386 1.37 6.09 13.22
C MET A 386 1.83 7.19 14.19
N PRO A 387 1.88 8.46 13.74
CA PRO A 387 2.30 9.55 14.60
C PRO A 387 1.20 9.92 15.61
N ASN A 388 1.56 10.72 16.61
CA ASN A 388 0.59 11.29 17.54
C ASN A 388 -0.10 12.47 16.86
N ILE A 389 -1.38 12.29 16.50
CA ILE A 389 -2.20 13.34 15.93
C ILE A 389 -3.30 13.68 16.93
N VAL A 390 -3.47 14.97 17.24
CA VAL A 390 -4.55 15.44 18.12
C VAL A 390 -5.42 16.47 17.40
N LYS A 391 -6.72 16.41 17.66
CA LYS A 391 -7.69 17.42 17.27
C LYS A 391 -7.92 18.35 18.45
N ARG A 392 -7.74 19.65 18.22
CA ARG A 392 -8.10 20.71 19.17
C ARG A 392 -9.49 21.25 18.86
N LYS A 393 -10.24 21.61 19.91
CA LYS A 393 -11.46 22.41 19.77
C LYS A 393 -11.07 23.88 19.79
N ASP A 394 -11.47 24.63 18.78
CA ASP A 394 -11.35 26.08 18.75
C ASP A 394 -12.48 26.68 19.60
N ASP A 395 -12.32 26.70 20.93
CA ASP A 395 -13.26 27.43 21.80
C ASP A 395 -12.87 28.92 21.77
N ILE A 396 -13.56 29.69 20.92
CA ILE A 396 -13.37 31.14 20.75
C ILE A 396 -14.06 31.96 21.88
N GLU A 397 -14.80 31.32 22.81
CA GLU A 397 -15.68 32.04 23.74
C GLU A 397 -15.58 31.70 25.25
N SER A 398 -14.49 31.13 25.75
CA SER A 398 -14.33 30.98 27.21
C SER A 398 -13.06 31.62 27.76
N ASP A 399 -13.24 32.76 28.44
CA ASP A 399 -12.26 33.44 29.31
C ASP A 399 -11.85 32.62 30.55
N GLU A 400 -12.15 31.31 30.58
CA GLU A 400 -11.75 30.42 31.66
C GLU A 400 -10.59 29.52 31.20
N LYS A 401 -9.49 29.58 31.97
CA LYS A 401 -8.27 28.78 31.83
C LYS A 401 -8.51 27.29 32.12
N GLU A 402 -9.43 26.63 31.42
CA GLU A 402 -9.46 25.18 31.33
C GLU A 402 -8.72 24.74 30.07
N ASP A 403 -7.73 23.85 30.24
CA ASP A 403 -6.95 23.27 29.14
C ASP A 403 -7.86 22.80 28.00
N ALA A 404 -7.71 23.40 26.80
CA ALA A 404 -8.46 23.02 25.62
C ALA A 404 -8.39 21.50 25.43
N LYS A 405 -9.54 20.81 25.51
CA LYS A 405 -9.60 19.34 25.47
C LYS A 405 -9.05 18.82 24.15
N GLU A 406 -7.82 18.31 24.17
CA GLU A 406 -7.20 17.60 23.04
C GLU A 406 -7.85 16.22 22.87
N THR A 407 -8.28 15.91 21.65
CA THR A 407 -8.84 14.60 21.31
C THR A 407 -7.88 13.85 20.39
N PRO A 408 -7.30 12.70 20.82
CA PRO A 408 -6.34 11.97 20.00
C PRO A 408 -7.04 11.23 18.85
N ILE A 409 -6.44 11.28 17.65
CA ILE A 409 -6.83 10.48 16.50
C ILE A 409 -6.19 9.10 16.62
N LYS A 410 -6.98 8.03 16.64
CA LYS A 410 -6.46 6.68 16.91
C LYS A 410 -5.81 6.04 15.69
N ASN A 411 -6.32 6.33 14.50
CA ASN A 411 -5.86 5.77 13.24
C ASN A 411 -6.23 6.69 12.06
N LEU A 412 -5.60 6.48 10.90
CA LEU A 412 -5.84 7.29 9.71
C LEU A 412 -7.24 7.09 9.11
N ALA A 413 -7.91 5.96 9.37
CA ALA A 413 -9.26 5.72 8.87
C ALA A 413 -10.27 6.74 9.43
N GLU A 414 -10.05 7.27 10.65
CA GLU A 414 -10.86 8.36 11.21
C GLU A 414 -10.78 9.65 10.36
N ILE A 415 -9.60 9.95 9.78
CA ILE A 415 -9.40 11.10 8.90
C ILE A 415 -9.96 10.82 7.51
N ILE A 416 -9.68 9.63 6.96
CA ILE A 416 -10.06 9.23 5.59
C ILE A 416 -11.59 9.11 5.45
N SER A 417 -12.26 8.47 6.40
CA SER A 417 -13.71 8.22 6.35
C SER A 417 -14.59 9.42 6.68
N SER A 418 -13.99 10.48 7.25
CA SER A 418 -14.71 11.73 7.56
C SER A 418 -15.23 12.43 6.29
N LYS A 419 -16.11 13.42 6.46
CA LYS A 419 -16.50 14.36 5.39
C LYS A 419 -15.87 15.74 5.55
N ASN A 420 -15.18 15.96 6.67
CA ASN A 420 -14.60 17.26 7.01
C ASN A 420 -13.31 17.51 6.23
N ASN A 421 -13.03 18.78 5.97
CA ASN A 421 -11.71 19.20 5.53
C ASN A 421 -10.76 19.27 6.73
N PHE A 422 -9.49 18.92 6.53
CA PHE A 422 -8.48 18.97 7.60
C PHE A 422 -7.25 19.74 7.16
N VAL A 423 -6.66 20.47 8.10
CA VAL A 423 -5.27 20.95 8.00
C VAL A 423 -4.48 20.38 9.16
N ILE A 424 -3.40 19.69 8.84
CA ILE A 424 -2.50 19.03 9.78
C ILE A 424 -1.26 19.89 9.96
N PHE A 425 -1.15 20.53 11.11
CA PHE A 425 -0.01 21.37 11.46
C PHE A 425 1.09 20.54 12.09
N GLY A 426 2.32 20.70 11.61
CA GLY A 426 3.45 19.94 12.12
C GLY A 426 4.74 20.73 12.00
N THR A 427 5.62 20.58 12.98
CA THR A 427 6.94 21.24 12.97
C THR A 427 7.77 20.76 11.78
N LYS A 428 8.88 21.45 11.52
CA LYS A 428 9.84 21.02 10.50
C LYS A 428 10.23 19.55 10.74
N GLU A 429 10.28 18.78 9.66
CA GLU A 429 10.65 17.34 9.67
C GLU A 429 9.73 16.41 10.48
N ALA A 430 8.56 16.87 10.94
CA ALA A 430 7.61 16.06 11.70
C ALA A 430 6.99 14.87 10.91
N GLY A 431 7.28 14.73 9.61
CA GLY A 431 6.75 13.66 8.76
C GLY A 431 5.43 14.00 8.04
N LYS A 432 5.19 15.28 7.78
CA LYS A 432 3.97 15.78 7.11
C LYS A 432 3.74 15.16 5.72
N THR A 433 4.73 15.22 4.84
CA THR A 433 4.68 14.63 3.49
C THR A 433 4.44 13.12 3.56
N VAL A 434 5.22 12.40 4.37
CA VAL A 434 5.08 10.94 4.58
C VAL A 434 3.71 10.55 5.14
N LEU A 435 3.08 11.42 5.95
CA LEU A 435 1.72 11.22 6.43
C LEU A 435 0.70 11.30 5.29
N LEU A 436 0.82 12.28 4.37
CA LEU A 436 -0.03 12.36 3.18
C LEU A 436 0.21 11.18 2.23
N ASP A 437 1.46 10.76 2.02
CA ASP A 437 1.78 9.57 1.23
C ASP A 437 1.10 8.32 1.81
N LYS A 438 1.08 8.20 3.13
CA LYS A 438 0.44 7.07 3.80
C LYS A 438 -1.07 7.13 3.69
N ILE A 439 -1.67 8.32 3.78
CA ILE A 439 -3.10 8.52 3.54
C ILE A 439 -3.46 8.14 2.10
N LEU A 440 -2.66 8.54 1.11
CA LEU A 440 -2.82 8.14 -0.29
C LEU A 440 -2.77 6.62 -0.45
N TYR A 441 -1.75 5.98 0.12
CA TYR A 441 -1.61 4.52 0.12
C TYR A 441 -2.83 3.83 0.73
N ASP A 442 -3.33 4.32 1.87
CA ASP A 442 -4.47 3.70 2.57
C ASP A 442 -5.78 3.87 1.80
N ILE A 443 -6.00 5.02 1.14
CA ILE A 443 -7.14 5.24 0.24
C ILE A 443 -7.13 4.20 -0.89
N LEU A 444 -5.97 3.92 -1.48
CA LEU A 444 -5.86 3.07 -2.67
C LEU A 444 -5.85 1.56 -2.35
N ASN A 445 -5.28 1.16 -1.21
CA ASN A 445 -4.99 -0.25 -0.92
C ASN A 445 -5.72 -0.82 0.30
N VAL A 446 -6.18 0.02 1.23
CA VAL A 446 -6.80 -0.44 2.49
C VAL A 446 -8.30 -0.19 2.52
N VAL A 447 -8.74 0.97 2.02
CA VAL A 447 -10.15 1.34 2.01
C VAL A 447 -10.84 0.69 0.81
N THR A 448 -11.32 -0.53 0.98
CA THR A 448 -12.10 -1.24 -0.04
C THR A 448 -13.55 -0.73 -0.07
N GLY A 449 -14.05 -0.39 -1.26
CA GLY A 449 -15.44 0.00 -1.48
C GLY A 449 -15.80 1.46 -1.23
N ALA A 450 -14.85 2.32 -0.84
CA ALA A 450 -15.08 3.76 -0.85
C ALA A 450 -14.83 4.30 -2.27
N ASN A 451 -15.85 4.88 -2.89
CA ASN A 451 -15.74 5.60 -4.17
C ASN A 451 -15.04 6.95 -3.94
N LEU A 452 -13.74 6.91 -3.61
CA LEU A 452 -12.89 8.07 -3.36
C LEU A 452 -11.76 8.08 -4.38
N ILE A 453 -11.62 9.19 -5.09
CA ILE A 453 -10.51 9.41 -6.04
C ILE A 453 -9.53 10.39 -5.39
N PRO A 454 -8.31 9.95 -5.04
CA PRO A 454 -7.33 10.85 -4.44
C PRO A 454 -6.60 11.69 -5.50
N VAL A 455 -6.10 12.85 -5.08
CA VAL A 455 -5.13 13.66 -5.82
C VAL A 455 -4.09 14.16 -4.82
N LEU A 456 -2.81 13.94 -5.06
CA LEU A 456 -1.73 14.52 -4.25
C LEU A 456 -1.09 15.70 -4.98
N LEU A 457 -1.09 16.88 -4.36
CA LEU A 457 -0.55 18.13 -4.92
C LEU A 457 0.37 18.81 -3.90
N ASP A 458 1.44 19.44 -4.37
CA ASP A 458 2.20 20.43 -3.59
C ASP A 458 1.56 21.80 -3.78
N PHE A 459 1.20 22.50 -2.70
CA PHE A 459 0.58 23.82 -2.73
C PHE A 459 1.39 24.84 -3.54
N ASN A 460 2.73 24.76 -3.48
CA ASN A 460 3.61 25.66 -4.23
C ASN A 460 3.55 25.44 -5.75
N SER A 461 3.08 24.27 -6.19
CA SER A 461 2.93 23.90 -7.61
C SER A 461 1.52 24.18 -8.17
N ILE A 462 0.59 24.63 -7.34
CA ILE A 462 -0.80 24.87 -7.74
C ILE A 462 -0.88 26.10 -8.64
N GLU A 463 -1.34 25.88 -9.87
CA GLU A 463 -1.63 26.95 -10.82
C GLU A 463 -2.94 27.69 -10.43
N ASN A 464 -3.24 28.82 -11.07
CA ASN A 464 -4.49 29.55 -10.82
C ASN A 464 -5.76 28.68 -11.03
N ASP A 465 -5.68 27.68 -11.92
CA ASP A 465 -6.74 26.71 -12.14
C ASP A 465 -6.31 25.30 -11.69
N ILE A 466 -6.76 24.91 -10.50
CA ILE A 466 -6.49 23.60 -9.88
C ILE A 466 -6.91 22.43 -10.79
N THR A 467 -7.90 22.63 -11.68
CA THR A 467 -8.31 21.56 -12.61
C THR A 467 -7.20 21.15 -13.55
N ILE A 468 -6.26 22.05 -13.87
CA ILE A 468 -5.09 21.75 -14.71
C ILE A 468 -4.14 20.81 -13.98
N ASN A 469 -3.85 21.08 -12.70
CA ASN A 469 -3.02 20.22 -11.87
C ASN A 469 -3.65 18.82 -11.72
N ILE A 470 -4.96 18.74 -11.43
CA ILE A 470 -5.68 17.46 -11.30
C ILE A 470 -5.67 16.69 -12.63
N ARG A 471 -5.89 17.37 -13.76
CA ARG A 471 -5.84 16.76 -15.08
C ARG A 471 -4.48 16.14 -15.38
N LYS A 472 -3.38 16.86 -15.07
CA LYS A 472 -2.01 16.35 -15.23
C LYS A 472 -1.78 15.13 -14.33
N TYR A 473 -2.20 15.22 -13.08
CA TYR A 473 -2.05 14.14 -12.09
C TYR A 473 -2.81 12.85 -12.49
N TRP A 474 -4.07 12.97 -12.93
CA TRP A 474 -4.85 11.81 -13.39
C TRP A 474 -4.54 11.35 -14.82
N LYS A 475 -3.71 12.08 -15.56
CA LYS A 475 -3.41 11.82 -16.98
C LYS A 475 -4.66 11.69 -17.85
N LYS A 476 -5.70 12.50 -17.57
CA LYS A 476 -6.98 12.51 -18.31
C LYS A 476 -7.16 13.75 -19.15
N ASN A 477 -8.17 13.74 -20.02
CA ASN A 477 -8.55 14.94 -20.77
C ASN A 477 -9.51 15.82 -19.95
N THR A 478 -9.70 17.06 -20.40
CA THR A 478 -10.52 18.07 -19.70
C THR A 478 -11.97 17.62 -19.47
N ASN A 479 -12.56 16.87 -20.39
CA ASN A 479 -13.95 16.44 -20.26
C ASN A 479 -14.09 15.35 -19.19
N GLU A 480 -13.22 14.34 -19.23
CA GLU A 480 -13.17 13.26 -18.24
C GLU A 480 -12.88 13.80 -16.84
N THR A 481 -11.89 14.69 -16.70
CA THR A 481 -11.57 15.31 -15.41
C THR A 481 -12.77 16.08 -14.84
N ASN A 482 -13.47 16.87 -15.66
CA ASN A 482 -14.64 17.61 -15.18
C ASN A 482 -15.81 16.69 -14.81
N ASP A 483 -16.04 15.60 -15.57
CA ASP A 483 -17.10 14.64 -15.24
C ASP A 483 -16.86 13.98 -13.87
N LEU A 484 -15.64 13.51 -13.63
CA LEU A 484 -15.23 12.93 -12.35
C LEU A 484 -15.36 13.93 -11.19
N LEU A 485 -14.89 15.18 -11.38
CA LEU A 485 -14.98 16.23 -10.35
C LEU A 485 -16.43 16.59 -9.98
N LEU A 486 -17.38 16.47 -10.92
CA LEU A 486 -18.80 16.74 -10.69
C LEU A 486 -19.54 15.54 -10.08
N ASN A 487 -19.17 14.33 -10.48
CA ASN A 487 -19.95 13.13 -10.20
C ASN A 487 -19.42 12.30 -9.02
N ASP A 488 -18.12 12.32 -8.74
CA ASP A 488 -17.46 11.40 -7.81
C ASP A 488 -16.95 12.11 -6.53
N ASN A 489 -16.64 11.33 -5.49
CA ASN A 489 -16.07 11.89 -4.27
C ASN A 489 -14.55 11.99 -4.43
N ILE A 490 -14.03 13.20 -4.24
CA ILE A 490 -12.62 13.50 -4.48
C ILE A 490 -11.97 13.88 -3.15
N VAL A 491 -10.73 13.40 -2.93
CA VAL A 491 -9.90 13.81 -1.79
C VAL A 491 -8.63 14.46 -2.30
N LEU A 492 -8.53 15.78 -2.12
CA LEU A 492 -7.29 16.51 -2.37
C LEU A 492 -6.36 16.39 -1.17
N LEU A 493 -5.22 15.76 -1.38
CA LEU A 493 -4.09 15.73 -0.45
C LEU A 493 -3.16 16.87 -0.85
N ILE A 494 -3.01 17.88 -0.01
CA ILE A 494 -2.26 19.11 -0.34
C ILE A 494 -1.08 19.24 0.61
N ASP A 495 0.14 19.06 0.10
CA ASP A 495 1.34 19.30 0.90
C ASP A 495 1.70 20.79 0.95
N ASN A 496 2.30 21.24 2.05
CA ASN A 496 2.85 22.58 2.24
C ASN A 496 1.87 23.76 2.04
N ILE A 497 0.61 23.62 2.46
CA ILE A 497 -0.32 24.77 2.42
C ILE A 497 0.23 25.93 3.28
N ASN A 498 0.22 27.14 2.72
CA ASN A 498 0.71 28.35 3.37
C ASN A 498 -0.38 29.43 3.41
N PHE A 499 -0.59 30.02 4.59
CA PHE A 499 -1.60 31.05 4.86
C PHE A 499 -1.02 32.47 4.93
N GLU A 500 0.28 32.64 4.64
CA GLU A 500 0.93 33.95 4.56
C GLU A 500 0.26 34.88 3.54
N ILE A 501 0.47 36.19 3.72
CA ILE A 501 -0.20 37.25 2.93
C ILE A 501 0.02 37.06 1.43
N GLU A 502 1.22 36.62 1.04
CA GLU A 502 1.61 36.40 -0.36
C GLU A 502 0.81 35.26 -1.03
N ASN A 503 0.33 34.28 -0.24
CA ASN A 503 -0.40 33.12 -0.73
C ASN A 503 -1.93 33.23 -0.62
N ILE A 504 -2.47 34.35 -0.12
CA ILE A 504 -3.92 34.54 0.06
C ILE A 504 -4.70 34.29 -1.23
N ASN A 505 -4.18 34.74 -2.38
CA ASN A 505 -4.83 34.53 -3.69
C ASN A 505 -4.94 33.04 -4.05
N GLN A 506 -3.92 32.23 -3.76
CA GLN A 506 -3.94 30.79 -4.00
C GLN A 506 -4.93 30.08 -3.07
N ILE A 507 -5.00 30.49 -1.79
CA ILE A 507 -6.01 29.98 -0.84
C ILE A 507 -7.43 30.32 -1.32
N GLN A 508 -7.65 31.53 -1.84
CA GLN A 508 -8.93 31.92 -2.41
C GLN A 508 -9.29 31.10 -3.65
N ASN A 509 -8.33 30.79 -4.51
CA ASN A 509 -8.54 29.90 -5.66
C ASN A 509 -8.96 28.49 -5.21
N LEU A 510 -8.32 27.94 -4.17
CA LEU A 510 -8.72 26.67 -3.56
C LEU A 510 -10.15 26.73 -2.99
N SER A 511 -10.49 27.81 -2.27
CA SER A 511 -11.84 28.03 -1.74
C SER A 511 -12.89 28.08 -2.86
N ASN A 512 -12.60 28.77 -3.96
CA ASN A 512 -13.48 28.84 -5.12
C ASN A 512 -13.63 27.50 -5.84
N PHE A 513 -12.55 26.73 -5.96
CA PHE A 513 -12.56 25.38 -6.52
C PHE A 513 -13.46 24.45 -5.70
N LEU A 514 -13.33 24.45 -4.37
CA LEU A 514 -14.16 23.61 -3.48
C LEU A 514 -15.65 23.99 -3.54
N LYS A 515 -15.97 25.27 -3.73
CA LYS A 515 -17.35 25.73 -3.98
C LYS A 515 -17.90 25.23 -5.31
N LYS A 516 -17.06 25.16 -6.35
CA LYS A 516 -17.43 24.65 -7.67
C LYS A 516 -17.67 23.14 -7.67
N PHE A 517 -16.90 22.38 -6.87
CA PHE A 517 -16.96 20.92 -6.82
C PHE A 517 -17.26 20.42 -5.39
N PRO A 518 -18.54 20.43 -4.96
CA PRO A 518 -18.93 20.20 -3.57
C PRO A 518 -18.72 18.76 -3.05
N LYS A 519 -18.46 17.80 -3.94
CA LYS A 519 -18.07 16.42 -3.58
C LYS A 519 -16.57 16.28 -3.32
N THR A 520 -15.81 17.36 -3.44
CA THR A 520 -14.39 17.40 -3.15
C THR A 520 -14.16 17.86 -1.72
N ARG A 521 -13.37 17.09 -0.97
CA ARG A 521 -12.80 17.50 0.32
C ARG A 521 -11.28 17.56 0.22
N PHE A 522 -10.64 18.19 1.19
CA PHE A 522 -9.17 18.22 1.27
C PHE A 522 -8.62 17.77 2.63
N ILE A 523 -7.38 17.28 2.59
CA ILE A 523 -6.51 17.02 3.73
C ILE A 523 -5.18 17.69 3.39
N ALA A 524 -4.87 18.77 4.10
CA ALA A 524 -3.65 19.53 3.84
C ALA A 524 -2.66 19.44 5.00
N THR A 525 -1.40 19.71 4.74
CA THR A 525 -0.34 19.84 5.75
C THR A 525 0.26 21.23 5.73
N SER A 526 0.46 21.82 6.92
CA SER A 526 1.04 23.16 7.07
C SER A 526 2.25 23.11 8.00
N LEU A 527 3.25 23.93 7.72
CA LEU A 527 4.37 24.14 8.64
C LEU A 527 3.87 24.95 9.85
N GLN A 528 4.33 24.55 11.04
CA GLN A 528 4.25 25.38 12.25
C GLN A 528 5.67 25.56 12.80
N LEU A 529 6.00 26.74 13.33
CA LEU A 529 7.33 27.02 13.88
C LEU A 529 7.57 26.25 15.19
N TYR A 530 6.58 26.25 16.08
CA TYR A 530 6.63 25.57 17.38
C TYR A 530 5.36 24.76 17.60
N GLU A 531 5.44 23.74 18.45
CA GLU A 531 4.24 23.02 18.88
C GLU A 531 3.28 23.99 19.59
N ASN A 532 1.99 23.83 19.35
CA ASN A 532 0.92 24.67 19.89
C ASN A 532 0.94 26.14 19.42
N ASN A 533 1.86 26.54 18.55
CA ASN A 533 1.84 27.88 17.94
C ASN A 533 0.73 27.95 16.89
N PHE A 534 -0.17 28.92 17.03
CA PHE A 534 -1.21 29.20 16.03
C PHE A 534 -0.97 30.58 15.46
N SER A 535 -0.36 30.62 14.27
CA SER A 535 0.00 31.86 13.60
C SER A 535 -1.02 32.31 12.55
N ILE A 536 -2.17 31.61 12.44
CA ILE A 536 -3.24 31.96 11.51
C ILE A 536 -4.21 32.91 12.20
N THR A 537 -4.40 34.08 11.62
CA THR A 537 -5.40 35.06 12.07
C THR A 537 -6.82 34.55 11.80
N PRO A 538 -7.83 34.96 12.57
CA PRO A 538 -9.23 34.62 12.30
C PRO A 538 -9.67 34.98 10.87
N GLU A 539 -9.13 36.06 10.32
CA GLU A 539 -9.35 36.51 8.94
C GLU A 539 -8.81 35.48 7.93
N GLN A 540 -7.58 35.00 8.10
CA GLN A 540 -7.01 33.94 7.26
C GLN A 540 -7.76 32.61 7.42
N GLN A 541 -8.19 32.25 8.64
CA GLN A 541 -8.98 31.05 8.89
C GLN A 541 -10.36 31.12 8.22
N SER A 542 -10.93 32.31 8.07
CA SER A 542 -12.22 32.50 7.39
C SER A 542 -12.18 32.22 5.87
N LEU A 543 -10.99 32.23 5.26
CA LEU A 543 -10.83 32.00 3.81
C LEU A 543 -11.11 30.55 3.42
N LEU A 544 -10.88 29.61 4.34
CA LEU A 544 -10.96 28.17 4.09
C LEU A 544 -11.48 27.44 5.34
N GLN A 545 -12.61 26.74 5.22
CA GLN A 545 -13.19 26.01 6.34
C GLN A 545 -12.53 24.64 6.51
N PHE A 546 -11.89 24.40 7.65
CA PHE A 546 -11.26 23.13 8.00
C PHE A 546 -11.25 22.86 9.51
N GLU A 547 -11.06 21.59 9.88
CA GLU A 547 -10.74 21.17 11.24
C GLU A 547 -9.22 21.11 11.44
N ARG A 548 -8.76 21.66 12.56
CA ARG A 548 -7.34 21.69 12.92
C ARG A 548 -6.91 20.36 13.54
N LEU A 549 -5.88 19.77 12.95
CA LEU A 549 -5.14 18.65 13.54
C LEU A 549 -3.70 19.09 13.79
N GLU A 550 -3.11 18.58 14.87
CA GLU A 550 -1.71 18.82 15.19
C GLU A 550 -0.93 17.52 15.24
N LEU A 551 0.19 17.51 14.52
CA LEU A 551 1.18 16.45 14.50
C LEU A 551 2.19 16.71 15.62
N LYS A 552 2.09 15.91 16.68
CA LYS A 552 2.98 16.01 17.85
C LYS A 552 4.24 15.17 17.65
N GLN A 553 5.29 15.52 18.38
CA GLN A 553 6.50 14.71 18.48
C GLN A 553 6.24 13.25 18.87
N PHE A 554 7.16 12.37 18.47
CA PHE A 554 7.13 10.97 18.85
C PHE A 554 7.27 10.79 20.37
N LYS A 555 6.42 9.93 20.90
CA LYS A 555 6.46 9.42 22.27
C LYS A 555 7.25 8.11 22.30
N ALA A 556 7.51 7.59 23.50
CA ALA A 556 8.31 6.38 23.70
C ALA A 556 7.80 5.21 22.84
N LYS A 557 6.47 5.07 22.75
CA LYS A 557 5.80 4.05 21.93
C LYS A 557 6.17 4.15 20.45
N GLN A 558 6.06 5.31 19.82
CA GLN A 558 6.40 5.47 18.38
C GLN A 558 7.88 5.22 18.12
N ILE A 559 8.77 5.76 18.96
CA ILE A 559 10.23 5.55 18.83
C ILE A 559 10.54 4.06 18.88
N LYS A 560 9.96 3.34 19.85
CA LYS A 560 10.10 1.90 20.01
C LYS A 560 9.56 1.11 18.81
N THR A 561 8.37 1.43 18.31
CA THR A 561 7.82 0.79 17.12
C THR A 561 8.70 1.01 15.89
N LEU A 562 9.26 2.21 15.73
CA LEU A 562 10.17 2.50 14.62
C LEU A 562 11.47 1.70 14.74
N ILE A 563 12.05 1.60 15.94
CA ILE A 563 13.24 0.76 16.21
C ILE A 563 12.97 -0.70 15.84
N GLN A 564 11.83 -1.25 16.25
CA GLN A 564 11.45 -2.64 15.96
C GLN A 564 11.31 -2.88 14.45
N LYS A 565 10.68 -1.95 13.73
CA LYS A 565 10.54 -2.02 12.27
C LYS A 565 11.89 -1.86 11.54
N TRP A 566 12.78 -1.03 12.08
CA TRP A 566 14.12 -0.82 11.53
C TRP A 566 15.04 -2.04 11.71
N PHE A 567 14.85 -2.80 12.80
CA PHE A 567 15.67 -3.97 13.14
C PHE A 567 14.81 -5.21 13.46
N PRO A 568 14.07 -5.77 12.48
CA PRO A 568 13.02 -6.78 12.73
C PRO A 568 13.53 -8.11 13.30
N ASN A 569 14.82 -8.43 13.13
CA ASN A 569 15.42 -9.72 13.53
C ASN A 569 16.68 -9.56 14.40
N SER A 570 16.83 -8.43 15.12
CA SER A 570 18.03 -8.19 15.94
C SER A 570 17.81 -8.58 17.40
N PRO A 571 18.39 -9.70 17.89
CA PRO A 571 18.28 -10.12 19.29
C PRO A 571 18.88 -9.10 20.27
N GLN A 572 19.66 -8.14 19.77
CA GLN A 572 20.22 -7.05 20.58
C GLN A 572 19.19 -5.98 20.95
N TYR A 573 18.20 -5.72 20.10
CA TYR A 573 17.19 -4.67 20.29
C TYR A 573 15.85 -5.21 20.82
N GLU A 574 15.76 -6.52 21.06
CA GLU A 574 14.65 -7.17 21.77
C GLU A 574 14.70 -6.96 23.29
N THR A 575 15.88 -6.64 23.86
CA THR A 575 16.00 -6.48 25.32
C THR A 575 15.54 -5.09 25.80
N PRO A 576 14.64 -4.99 26.80
CA PRO A 576 14.13 -3.71 27.32
C PRO A 576 15.22 -2.71 27.75
N LYS A 577 16.36 -3.22 28.24
CA LYS A 577 17.47 -2.40 28.76
C LYS A 577 18.17 -1.57 27.68
N LYS A 578 18.45 -2.14 26.50
CA LYS A 578 19.06 -1.41 25.38
C LYS A 578 18.05 -0.46 24.73
N MET A 579 16.80 -0.87 24.61
CA MET A 579 15.73 -0.03 24.07
C MET A 579 15.50 1.22 24.92
N ASN A 580 15.43 1.07 26.25
CA ASN A 580 15.36 2.20 27.18
C ASN A 580 16.61 3.08 27.11
N THR A 581 17.79 2.51 26.84
CA THR A 581 19.02 3.30 26.65
C THR A 581 18.95 4.19 25.40
N LEU A 582 18.34 3.70 24.31
CA LEU A 582 18.13 4.49 23.08
C LEU A 582 17.09 5.59 23.30
N ILE A 583 15.98 5.28 23.96
CA ILE A 583 14.95 6.28 24.30
C ILE A 583 15.54 7.34 25.25
N ASN A 584 16.33 6.93 26.25
CA ASN A 584 17.03 7.85 27.15
C ASN A 584 18.06 8.73 26.42
N ALA A 585 18.66 8.27 25.31
CA ALA A 585 19.56 9.10 24.53
C ALA A 585 18.83 10.31 23.91
N PHE A 586 17.60 10.13 23.43
CA PHE A 586 16.76 11.25 22.98
C PHE A 586 16.37 12.19 24.14
N MET A 587 16.22 11.67 25.36
CA MET A 587 15.94 12.47 26.56
C MET A 587 17.15 13.29 27.03
N SER A 588 18.36 12.70 27.04
CA SER A 588 19.55 13.33 27.63
C SER A 588 20.25 14.33 26.70
N LEU A 589 19.94 14.29 25.40
CA LEU A 589 20.70 14.99 24.34
C LEU A 589 19.88 16.04 23.59
N ASN A 590 18.67 16.38 24.08
CA ASN A 590 17.76 17.38 23.48
C ASN A 590 17.60 17.24 21.95
N LEU A 591 17.55 16.00 21.45
CA LEU A 591 17.34 15.76 20.03
C LEU A 591 15.85 15.91 19.68
N PRO A 592 15.51 16.49 18.50
CA PRO A 592 14.14 16.49 18.01
C PRO A 592 13.59 15.07 17.95
N ARG A 593 12.38 14.86 18.47
CA ARG A 593 11.69 13.55 18.43
C ARG A 593 10.82 13.46 17.19
N THR A 594 11.32 13.97 16.07
CA THR A 594 10.66 13.86 14.77
C THR A 594 10.97 12.50 14.16
N PRO A 595 10.08 11.94 13.31
CA PRO A 595 10.36 10.69 12.62
C PRO A 595 11.71 10.74 11.88
N PHE A 596 12.00 11.87 11.25
CA PHE A 596 13.23 12.09 10.49
C PHE A 596 14.49 12.03 11.36
N ALA A 597 14.53 12.75 12.49
CA ALA A 597 15.66 12.75 13.41
C ALA A 597 15.88 11.37 14.04
N VAL A 598 14.79 10.67 14.40
CA VAL A 598 14.87 9.30 14.89
C VAL A 598 15.45 8.39 13.81
N SER A 599 14.96 8.46 12.56
CA SER A 599 15.48 7.67 11.44
C SER A 599 16.96 7.93 11.15
N MET A 600 17.41 9.19 11.14
CA MET A 600 18.84 9.53 11.00
C MET A 600 19.69 8.87 12.09
N PHE A 601 19.24 8.95 13.35
CA PHE A 601 19.95 8.34 14.46
C PHE A 601 20.00 6.82 14.33
N LEU A 602 18.89 6.16 13.98
CA LEU A 602 18.85 4.71 13.76
C LEU A 602 19.79 4.26 12.63
N TRP A 603 19.83 5.02 11.55
CA TRP A 603 20.73 4.77 10.43
C TRP A 603 22.21 4.89 10.81
N ILE A 604 22.57 5.83 11.70
CA ILE A 604 23.95 5.99 12.18
C ILE A 604 24.33 4.85 13.12
N ILE A 605 23.49 4.50 14.10
CA ILE A 605 23.82 3.44 15.08
C ILE A 605 23.88 2.05 14.46
N GLU A 606 23.18 1.85 13.33
CA GLU A 606 23.32 0.65 12.49
C GLU A 606 24.78 0.39 12.09
N ARG A 607 25.55 1.47 11.87
CA ARG A 607 26.98 1.42 11.51
C ARG A 607 27.91 1.68 12.70
N GLN A 608 27.47 2.51 13.65
CA GLN A 608 28.27 3.01 14.76
C GLN A 608 27.51 2.88 16.07
N GLN A 609 27.52 1.68 16.63
CA GLN A 609 26.74 1.35 17.83
C GLN A 609 27.09 2.21 19.07
N THR A 610 28.29 2.78 19.12
CA THR A 610 28.75 3.64 20.22
C THR A 610 28.47 5.12 20.00
N TYR A 611 27.84 5.51 18.89
CA TYR A 611 27.56 6.90 18.60
C TYR A 611 26.60 7.52 19.63
N ARG A 612 26.96 8.72 20.09
CA ARG A 612 26.19 9.55 21.01
C ARG A 612 26.14 10.97 20.44
N PRO A 613 25.02 11.39 19.84
CA PRO A 613 24.89 12.75 19.31
C PRO A 613 24.93 13.76 20.46
N GLN A 614 25.34 15.00 20.21
CA GLN A 614 25.33 16.06 21.24
C GLN A 614 24.15 17.01 21.04
N ASN A 615 23.78 17.25 19.79
CA ASN A 615 22.68 18.12 19.37
C ASN A 615 22.26 17.75 17.92
N ASN A 616 21.24 18.41 17.39
CA ASN A 616 20.73 18.14 16.04
C ASN A 616 21.76 18.41 14.92
N ALA A 617 22.59 19.47 15.06
CA ALA A 617 23.60 19.81 14.06
C ALA A 617 24.66 18.70 13.93
N THR A 618 25.15 18.18 15.06
CA THR A 618 26.10 17.04 15.08
C THR A 618 25.50 15.74 14.57
N LEU A 619 24.18 15.57 14.68
CA LEU A 619 23.47 14.41 14.13
C LEU A 619 23.47 14.47 12.59
N ILE A 620 23.14 15.63 12.02
CA ILE A 620 23.13 15.86 10.57
C ILE A 620 24.55 15.77 10.01
N GLU A 621 25.53 16.42 10.64
CA GLU A 621 26.94 16.34 10.22
C GLU A 621 27.39 14.89 10.17
N LYS A 622 27.11 14.12 11.23
CA LYS A 622 27.52 12.72 11.27
C LYS A 622 26.83 11.87 10.21
N PHE A 623 25.55 12.13 9.96
CA PHE A 623 24.81 11.44 8.90
C PHE A 623 25.44 11.70 7.52
N ILE A 624 25.74 12.97 7.20
CA ILE A 624 26.37 13.38 5.93
C ILE A 624 27.79 12.80 5.79
N GLU A 625 28.60 12.79 6.86
CA GLU A 625 29.93 12.17 6.86
C GLU A 625 29.90 10.70 6.43
N GLU A 626 28.92 9.95 6.93
CA GLU A 626 28.80 8.53 6.64
C GLU A 626 28.19 8.28 5.25
N ILE A 627 27.23 9.10 4.79
CA ILE A 627 26.68 9.00 3.42
C ILE A 627 27.75 9.30 2.38
N LEU A 628 28.56 10.35 2.59
CA LEU A 628 29.62 10.74 1.65
C LEU A 628 30.87 9.88 1.75
N ASP A 629 30.84 8.85 2.62
CA ASP A 629 31.88 7.86 2.85
C ASP A 629 33.23 8.47 3.24
N LYS A 630 33.23 9.33 4.28
CA LYS A 630 34.44 9.99 4.81
C LYS A 630 35.56 9.00 5.19
N LYS A 631 35.22 7.73 5.47
CA LYS A 631 36.17 6.69 5.92
C LYS A 631 36.86 5.93 4.78
N ASN A 632 36.54 6.21 3.51
CA ASN A 632 37.14 5.49 2.40
C ASN A 632 38.63 5.83 2.23
N ILE A 633 39.49 4.89 2.63
CA ILE A 633 40.96 5.01 2.65
C ILE A 633 41.56 5.21 1.24
N LYS A 634 40.80 4.94 0.17
CA LYS A 634 41.24 5.22 -1.22
C LYS A 634 41.38 6.71 -1.55
N GLY A 635 40.85 7.62 -0.71
CA GLY A 635 40.93 9.08 -0.88
C GLY A 635 42.23 9.74 -0.42
N ILE A 636 43.26 8.98 -0.04
CA ILE A 636 44.52 9.52 0.53
C ILE A 636 45.46 10.12 -0.54
N LEU A 637 45.15 9.94 -1.84
CA LEU A 637 45.90 10.52 -2.95
C LEU A 637 45.30 11.89 -3.34
N ARG A 638 46.13 12.94 -3.40
CA ARG A 638 45.73 14.32 -3.78
C ARG A 638 45.01 14.46 -5.12
N ASP A 639 45.12 13.45 -6.00
CA ASP A 639 44.47 13.40 -7.33
C ASP A 639 43.09 12.72 -7.31
N THR A 640 42.55 12.42 -6.12
CA THR A 640 41.23 11.78 -5.94
C THR A 640 40.16 12.78 -5.51
N PHE A 641 38.95 12.67 -6.08
CA PHE A 641 37.80 13.48 -5.68
C PHE A 641 37.25 12.97 -4.33
N ASP A 642 37.87 13.45 -3.26
CA ASP A 642 37.67 13.00 -1.87
C ASP A 642 36.46 13.64 -1.17
N TYR A 643 36.30 13.36 0.12
CA TYR A 643 35.21 13.88 0.96
C TYR A 643 35.18 15.42 1.02
N GLU A 644 36.33 16.08 1.21
CA GLU A 644 36.40 17.55 1.29
C GLU A 644 36.00 18.19 -0.03
N ASN A 645 36.43 17.63 -1.17
CA ASN A 645 35.99 18.10 -2.48
C ASN A 645 34.48 17.94 -2.70
N LYS A 646 33.86 16.86 -2.19
CA LYS A 646 32.41 16.71 -2.22
C LYS A 646 31.72 17.79 -1.38
N ILE A 647 32.19 18.05 -0.15
CA ILE A 647 31.63 19.09 0.73
C ILE A 647 31.70 20.46 0.05
N TRP A 648 32.87 20.83 -0.50
CA TRP A 648 33.04 22.11 -1.16
C TRP A 648 32.17 22.27 -2.41
N LEU A 649 32.04 21.22 -3.22
CA LEU A 649 31.16 21.24 -4.39
C LEU A 649 29.69 21.40 -3.96
N LEU A 650 29.24 20.64 -2.96
CA LEU A 650 27.85 20.70 -2.48
C LEU A 650 27.52 22.04 -1.81
N ALA A 651 28.46 22.63 -1.06
CA ALA A 651 28.33 23.98 -0.51
C ALA A 651 28.24 25.05 -1.61
N GLU A 652 29.02 24.92 -2.68
CA GLU A 652 28.94 25.83 -3.84
C GLU A 652 27.59 25.70 -4.57
N ILE A 653 27.10 24.47 -4.76
CA ILE A 653 25.78 24.20 -5.37
C ILE A 653 24.66 24.77 -4.50
N ALA A 654 24.68 24.54 -3.17
CA ALA A 654 23.68 25.08 -2.24
C ALA A 654 23.62 26.61 -2.30
N HIS A 655 24.78 27.26 -2.25
CA HIS A 655 24.84 28.72 -2.36
C HIS A 655 24.31 29.23 -3.72
N LYS A 656 24.55 28.49 -4.82
CA LYS A 656 23.99 28.85 -6.13
C LYS A 656 22.48 28.65 -6.21
N MET A 657 21.94 27.59 -5.60
CA MET A 657 20.51 27.35 -5.47
C MET A 657 19.84 28.50 -4.70
N LEU A 658 20.42 28.91 -3.58
CA LEU A 658 19.96 30.05 -2.77
C LEU A 658 19.91 31.35 -3.60
N ILE A 659 21.00 31.70 -4.30
CA ILE A 659 21.06 32.92 -5.13
C ILE A 659 20.07 32.88 -6.30
N SER A 660 19.82 31.69 -6.86
CA SER A 660 18.90 31.55 -8.00
C SER A 660 17.43 31.72 -7.64
N ASP A 661 17.11 31.52 -6.36
CA ASP A 661 15.78 31.66 -5.76
C ASP A 661 14.65 31.00 -6.60
N GLN A 662 14.96 29.85 -7.19
CA GLN A 662 13.96 29.06 -7.91
C GLN A 662 13.07 28.31 -6.91
N PRO A 663 11.81 27.99 -7.28
CA PRO A 663 10.93 27.18 -6.45
C PRO A 663 11.64 25.90 -5.93
N ASN A 664 11.47 25.63 -4.64
CA ASN A 664 12.10 24.52 -3.92
C ASN A 664 13.65 24.51 -3.95
N TYR A 665 14.29 25.67 -4.15
CA TYR A 665 15.75 25.83 -4.26
C TYR A 665 16.38 24.82 -5.22
N SER A 666 15.77 24.68 -6.39
CA SER A 666 16.17 23.74 -7.44
C SER A 666 17.01 24.41 -8.54
N LEU A 667 17.81 23.62 -9.26
CA LEU A 667 18.56 24.08 -10.43
C LEU A 667 18.44 23.06 -11.58
N PRO A 668 18.42 23.51 -12.85
CA PRO A 668 18.51 22.61 -13.98
C PRO A 668 19.76 21.71 -13.89
N CYS A 669 19.60 20.42 -14.21
CA CYS A 669 20.69 19.44 -14.22
C CYS A 669 21.89 19.96 -15.05
N SER A 670 21.62 20.60 -16.19
CA SER A 670 22.66 21.20 -17.02
C SER A 670 23.50 22.28 -16.32
N ASP A 671 22.90 23.04 -15.39
CA ASP A 671 23.61 24.10 -14.67
C ASP A 671 24.42 23.54 -13.51
N ILE A 672 23.93 22.50 -12.81
CA ILE A 672 24.73 21.77 -11.82
C ILE A 672 25.96 21.12 -12.47
N ILE A 673 25.80 20.58 -13.68
CA ILE A 673 26.93 20.03 -14.43
C ILE A 673 27.96 21.13 -14.74
N LYS A 674 27.53 22.31 -15.21
CA LYS A 674 28.45 23.45 -15.45
C LYS A 674 29.15 23.92 -14.17
N ILE A 675 28.43 24.00 -13.06
CA ILE A 675 29.00 24.35 -11.74
C ILE A 675 30.09 23.33 -11.38
N THR A 676 29.80 22.04 -11.56
CA THR A 676 30.74 20.95 -11.27
C THR A 676 31.98 21.00 -12.19
N GLU A 677 31.80 21.24 -13.49
CA GLU A 677 32.91 21.40 -14.44
C GLU A 677 33.81 22.59 -14.05
N ARG A 678 33.21 23.71 -13.68
CA ARG A 678 33.95 24.89 -13.20
C ARG A 678 34.70 24.58 -11.91
N HIS A 679 34.07 23.88 -10.96
CA HIS A 679 34.68 23.49 -9.69
C HIS A 679 35.93 22.61 -9.91
N LEU A 680 35.82 21.60 -10.78
CA LEU A 680 36.93 20.71 -11.15
C LEU A 680 38.06 21.49 -11.85
N ALA A 681 37.72 22.42 -12.75
CA ALA A 681 38.70 23.23 -13.48
C ALA A 681 39.49 24.17 -12.57
N LEU A 682 38.83 24.87 -11.64
CA LEU A 682 39.47 25.79 -10.68
C LEU A 682 40.48 25.06 -9.79
N ARG A 683 40.21 23.80 -9.46
CA ARG A 683 41.07 22.93 -8.62
C ARG A 683 42.06 22.08 -9.41
N LYS A 684 42.12 22.26 -10.74
CA LYS A 684 43.04 21.56 -11.65
C LYS A 684 42.91 20.03 -11.65
N PHE A 685 41.69 19.51 -11.47
CA PHE A 685 41.46 18.06 -11.60
C PHE A 685 41.72 17.58 -13.05
N PRO A 686 42.20 16.34 -13.25
CA PRO A 686 42.40 15.77 -14.58
C PRO A 686 41.11 15.73 -15.41
N LYS A 687 41.21 15.91 -16.73
CA LYS A 687 40.06 15.82 -17.67
C LYS A 687 39.38 14.44 -17.72
N SER A 688 39.97 13.42 -17.10
CA SER A 688 39.35 12.10 -16.94
C SER A 688 38.17 12.08 -15.96
N TYR A 689 38.07 13.09 -15.08
CA TYR A 689 36.90 13.27 -14.22
C TYR A 689 35.72 13.79 -15.03
N SER A 690 34.58 13.13 -14.87
CA SER A 690 33.32 13.53 -15.50
C SER A 690 32.39 14.13 -14.45
N ALA A 691 32.01 15.39 -14.63
CA ALA A 691 31.02 16.07 -13.79
C ALA A 691 29.73 15.26 -13.69
N ARG A 692 29.24 14.71 -14.81
CA ARG A 692 28.04 13.86 -14.84
C ARG A 692 28.18 12.60 -14.01
N LYS A 693 29.35 11.93 -14.04
CA LYS A 693 29.58 10.75 -13.18
C LYS A 693 29.59 11.12 -11.69
N ILE A 694 30.14 12.28 -11.33
CA ILE A 694 30.16 12.77 -9.94
C ILE A 694 28.74 13.07 -9.47
N ILE A 695 27.95 13.83 -10.24
CA ILE A 695 26.58 14.17 -9.90
C ILE A 695 25.69 12.91 -9.82
N ASN A 696 25.81 11.99 -10.78
CA ASN A 696 25.11 10.70 -10.70
C ASN A 696 25.52 9.89 -9.46
N GLY A 697 26.79 9.95 -9.07
CA GLY A 697 27.26 9.36 -7.82
C GLY A 697 26.58 9.96 -6.59
N ILE A 698 26.40 11.28 -6.55
CA ILE A 698 25.72 11.99 -5.44
C ILE A 698 24.21 11.71 -5.42
N LEU A 699 23.56 11.63 -6.59
CA LEU A 699 22.16 11.20 -6.74
C LEU A 699 21.97 9.77 -6.19
N ASN A 700 22.87 8.85 -6.55
CA ASN A 700 22.84 7.46 -6.07
C ASN A 700 23.08 7.34 -4.55
N LEU A 701 23.72 8.33 -3.93
CA LEU A 701 23.89 8.40 -2.47
C LEU A 701 22.65 8.97 -1.75
N GLY A 702 21.66 9.48 -2.49
CA GLY A 702 20.42 10.02 -1.95
C GLY A 702 20.55 11.40 -1.30
N VAL A 703 21.59 12.18 -1.66
CA VAL A 703 21.76 13.58 -1.21
C VAL A 703 20.90 14.53 -2.05
N PHE A 704 20.82 14.25 -3.36
CA PHE A 704 19.99 14.95 -4.32
C PHE A 704 18.82 14.09 -4.77
N VAL A 705 17.80 14.75 -5.31
CA VAL A 705 16.74 14.16 -6.14
C VAL A 705 16.66 14.91 -7.46
N GLU A 706 16.27 14.21 -8.52
CA GLU A 706 16.12 14.75 -9.88
C GLU A 706 14.69 14.49 -10.36
N GLU A 707 13.96 15.55 -10.65
CA GLU A 707 12.58 15.53 -11.18
C GLU A 707 12.54 16.47 -12.38
N ASP A 708 11.94 16.07 -13.51
CA ASP A 708 11.82 16.91 -14.72
C ASP A 708 13.12 17.64 -15.16
N SER A 709 14.27 16.98 -15.02
CA SER A 709 15.61 17.54 -15.31
C SER A 709 16.02 18.73 -14.44
N VAL A 710 15.33 18.98 -13.33
CA VAL A 710 15.78 19.86 -12.24
C VAL A 710 16.24 19.02 -11.06
N ILE A 711 17.27 19.50 -10.38
CA ILE A 711 17.90 18.84 -9.23
C ILE A 711 17.76 19.75 -8.02
N ARG A 712 17.45 19.16 -6.87
CA ARG A 712 17.42 19.83 -5.56
C ARG A 712 17.99 18.93 -4.49
N PHE A 713 18.30 19.48 -3.33
CA PHE A 713 18.57 18.68 -2.14
C PHE A 713 17.33 17.87 -1.75
N ARG A 714 17.55 16.60 -1.41
CA ARG A 714 16.48 15.68 -1.05
C ARG A 714 15.71 16.15 0.19
N PHE A 715 16.44 16.62 1.20
CA PHE A 715 15.89 17.16 2.44
C PHE A 715 16.38 18.58 2.66
N ASN A 716 15.48 19.44 3.16
CA ASN A 716 15.78 20.86 3.38
C ASN A 716 16.96 21.07 4.35
N CYS A 717 17.08 20.26 5.40
CA CYS A 717 18.22 20.33 6.32
C CYS A 717 19.57 19.98 5.68
N PHE A 718 19.60 19.24 4.56
CA PHE A 718 20.86 19.01 3.84
C PHE A 718 21.28 20.29 3.13
N PHE A 719 20.34 20.96 2.45
CA PHE A 719 20.58 22.25 1.83
C PHE A 719 21.14 23.26 2.83
N GLU A 720 20.46 23.44 3.97
CA GLU A 720 20.88 24.34 5.05
C GLU A 720 22.24 23.94 5.64
N TYR A 721 22.50 22.64 5.85
CA TYR A 721 23.81 22.16 6.29
C TYR A 721 24.94 22.51 5.30
N PHE A 722 24.69 22.42 3.99
CA PHE A 722 25.69 22.81 3.00
C PHE A 722 25.85 24.32 2.88
N LEU A 723 24.82 25.12 3.19
CA LEU A 723 24.98 26.57 3.38
C LEU A 723 25.85 26.89 4.61
N VAL A 724 25.73 26.13 5.70
CA VAL A 724 26.63 26.26 6.85
C VAL A 724 28.09 25.97 6.46
N LYS A 725 28.33 24.91 5.67
CA LYS A 725 29.68 24.64 5.13
C LYS A 725 30.18 25.72 4.16
N LYS A 726 29.26 26.43 3.50
CA LYS A 726 29.61 27.64 2.74
C LYS A 726 30.01 28.79 3.67
N MET A 727 29.26 29.04 4.75
CA MET A 727 29.59 30.06 5.76
C MET A 727 30.97 29.84 6.40
N GLU A 728 31.35 28.58 6.64
CA GLU A 728 32.68 28.21 7.18
C GLU A 728 33.85 28.63 6.25
N THR A 729 33.60 28.70 4.94
CA THR A 729 34.65 28.93 3.92
C THR A 729 34.55 30.28 3.22
N ASP A 730 33.45 31.01 3.39
CA ASP A 730 33.16 32.28 2.73
C ASP A 730 32.78 33.36 3.77
N PRO A 731 33.75 34.18 4.22
CA PRO A 731 33.51 35.22 5.22
C PRO A 731 32.48 36.27 4.80
N GLU A 732 32.35 36.56 3.50
CA GLU A 732 31.36 37.53 3.00
C GLU A 732 29.96 36.95 3.13
N PHE A 733 29.78 35.68 2.78
CA PHE A 733 28.49 35.00 2.98
C PHE A 733 28.14 34.87 4.47
N LYS A 734 29.11 34.56 5.35
CA LYS A 734 28.88 34.56 6.81
C LYS A 734 28.41 35.93 7.30
N LYS A 735 28.99 37.01 6.78
CA LYS A 735 28.59 38.38 7.12
C LYS A 735 27.17 38.69 6.63
N GLU A 736 26.84 38.28 5.40
CA GLU A 736 25.49 38.44 4.83
C GLU A 736 24.42 37.73 5.67
N VAL A 737 24.70 36.49 6.10
CA VAL A 737 23.80 35.69 6.94
C VAL A 737 23.57 36.34 8.30
N LEU A 738 24.61 36.92 8.90
CA LEU A 738 24.54 37.54 10.23
C LEU A 738 24.10 39.01 10.20
N ASP A 739 23.82 39.58 9.02
CA ASP A 739 23.35 40.96 8.88
C ASP A 739 22.01 41.18 9.61
N GLU A 740 21.82 42.39 10.14
CA GLU A 740 20.62 42.78 10.89
C GLU A 740 19.32 42.57 10.09
N ASN A 741 19.38 42.73 8.77
CA ASN A 741 18.19 42.61 7.92
C ASN A 741 17.91 41.17 7.46
N ASN A 742 18.86 40.24 7.67
CA ASN A 742 18.82 38.91 7.06
C ASN A 742 18.78 37.75 8.06
N TYR A 743 19.27 37.93 9.29
CA TYR A 743 19.46 36.81 10.23
C TYR A 743 18.19 35.99 10.52
N LEU A 744 17.01 36.60 10.48
CA LEU A 744 15.72 35.90 10.65
C LEU A 744 15.39 34.97 9.47
N LYS A 745 15.92 35.23 8.28
CA LYS A 745 15.77 34.32 7.11
C LYS A 745 16.65 33.08 7.24
N TYR A 746 17.75 33.18 7.98
CA TYR A 746 18.78 32.15 8.12
C TYR A 746 18.79 31.50 9.52
N CYS A 747 17.63 31.45 10.19
CA CYS A 747 17.52 30.90 11.55
C CYS A 747 18.09 29.48 11.67
N ASN A 748 17.85 28.61 10.67
CA ASN A 748 18.29 27.22 10.70
C ASN A 748 19.80 27.11 10.52
N GLU A 749 20.36 27.87 9.59
CA GLU A 749 21.80 27.94 9.29
C GLU A 749 22.57 28.48 10.49
N ILE A 750 22.08 29.54 11.14
CA ILE A 750 22.69 30.09 12.36
C ILE A 750 22.65 29.05 13.48
N ASN A 751 21.49 28.40 13.69
CA ASN A 751 21.34 27.33 14.69
C ASN A 751 22.32 26.18 14.44
N TYR A 752 22.40 25.68 13.20
CA TYR A 752 23.33 24.62 12.83
C TYR A 752 24.78 25.05 12.98
N TYR A 753 25.16 26.24 12.51
CA TYR A 753 26.51 26.77 12.61
C TYR A 753 26.96 26.86 14.08
N THR A 754 26.16 27.45 14.96
CA THR A 754 26.48 27.51 16.41
C THR A 754 26.44 26.14 17.10
N GLY A 755 25.68 25.18 16.56
CA GLY A 755 25.64 23.80 17.04
C GLY A 755 26.89 22.99 16.69
N LEU A 756 27.61 23.36 15.62
CA LEU A 756 28.86 22.72 15.19
C LEU A 756 30.10 23.42 15.78
N HIS A 757 30.07 24.75 15.89
CA HIS A 757 31.21 25.54 16.35
C HIS A 757 31.11 25.96 17.81
N ARG A 758 32.02 25.42 18.64
CA ARG A 758 32.19 25.85 20.03
C ARG A 758 32.97 27.17 20.05
N GLY A 759 32.45 28.21 20.71
CA GLY A 759 33.14 29.49 20.90
C GLY A 759 32.54 30.70 20.20
N GLU A 760 31.35 30.59 19.61
CA GLU A 760 30.67 31.68 18.89
C GLU A 760 29.82 32.56 19.83
N ALA A 761 30.39 32.97 20.96
CA ALA A 761 29.68 33.78 21.96
C ALA A 761 29.25 35.16 21.42
N GLU A 762 30.00 35.71 20.46
CA GLU A 762 29.67 36.97 19.80
C GLU A 762 28.40 36.88 18.96
N ILE A 763 28.17 35.75 18.27
CA ILE A 763 26.94 35.53 17.48
C ILE A 763 25.74 35.51 18.42
N LEU A 764 25.82 34.75 19.52
CA LEU A 764 24.76 34.69 20.52
C LEU A 764 24.48 36.08 21.11
N LYS A 765 25.54 36.81 21.49
CA LYS A 765 25.40 38.17 22.02
C LYS A 765 24.70 39.10 21.03
N ASN A 766 25.12 39.10 19.76
CA ASN A 766 24.51 39.94 18.73
C ASN A 766 23.02 39.62 18.52
N VAL A 767 22.64 38.33 18.54
CA VAL A 767 21.23 37.92 18.41
C VAL A 767 20.42 38.35 19.63
N VAL A 768 20.96 38.20 20.85
CA VAL A 768 20.30 38.63 22.09
C VAL A 768 20.16 40.14 22.15
N ASP A 769 21.22 40.90 21.83
CA ASP A 769 21.19 42.37 21.82
C ASP A 769 20.11 42.90 20.86
N ARG A 770 19.96 42.26 19.68
CA ARG A 770 18.88 42.58 18.71
C ARG A 770 17.49 42.24 19.24
N LEU A 771 17.33 41.06 19.85
CA LEU A 771 16.07 40.65 20.49
C LEU A 771 15.68 41.64 21.59
N GLU A 772 16.60 42.00 22.48
CA GLU A 772 16.37 42.96 23.57
C GLU A 772 15.99 44.35 23.03
N PHE A 773 16.62 44.77 21.92
CA PHE A 773 16.30 46.03 21.26
C PHE A 773 14.89 46.03 20.64
N ASP A 774 14.54 45.00 19.87
CA ASP A 774 13.23 44.89 19.21
C ASP A 774 12.08 44.80 20.24
N TYR A 775 12.35 44.15 21.37
CA TYR A 775 11.39 43.98 22.46
C TYR A 775 11.54 45.03 23.57
N ILE A 776 12.33 46.10 23.39
CA ILE A 776 12.66 47.04 24.47
C ILE A 776 11.41 47.64 25.13
N THR A 777 10.37 47.94 24.35
CA THR A 777 9.09 48.47 24.87
C THR A 777 8.33 47.43 25.70
N ILE A 778 8.38 46.15 25.30
CA ILE A 778 7.75 45.04 26.04
C ILE A 778 8.56 44.75 27.30
N ASN A 779 9.89 44.72 27.18
CA ASN A 779 10.82 44.56 28.30
C ASN A 779 10.61 45.67 29.34
N ASP A 780 10.50 46.93 28.94
CA ASP A 780 10.20 48.04 29.85
C ASP A 780 8.86 47.83 30.59
N ILE A 781 7.83 47.34 29.90
CA ILE A 781 6.53 47.02 30.52
C ILE A 781 6.66 45.84 31.50
N VAL A 782 7.37 44.78 31.14
CA VAL A 782 7.57 43.58 31.97
C VAL A 782 8.42 43.92 33.19
N PHE A 783 9.60 44.51 33.00
CA PHE A 783 10.54 44.87 34.07
C PHE A 783 10.04 46.03 34.95
N SER A 784 9.06 46.82 34.51
CA SER A 784 8.36 47.76 35.40
C SER A 784 7.51 47.06 36.48
N LYS A 785 7.17 45.78 36.28
CA LYS A 785 6.27 45.00 37.16
C LYS A 785 6.97 43.86 37.89
N VAL A 786 8.11 43.37 37.42
CA VAL A 786 8.86 42.22 37.96
C VAL A 786 10.36 42.40 37.80
N LYS A 787 11.18 41.79 38.67
CA LYS A 787 12.63 42.03 38.70
C LYS A 787 13.40 41.22 37.66
N SER A 788 12.82 40.13 37.17
CA SER A 788 13.35 39.31 36.10
C SER A 788 12.21 38.85 35.17
N ILE A 789 12.54 38.47 33.92
CA ILE A 789 11.59 37.80 33.03
C ILE A 789 11.14 36.46 33.65
N ASP A 790 12.02 35.77 34.37
CA ASP A 790 11.70 34.54 35.09
C ASP A 790 10.65 34.76 36.20
N ASP A 791 10.70 35.90 36.89
CA ASP A 791 9.70 36.32 37.88
C ASP A 791 8.34 36.59 37.23
N PHE A 792 8.32 37.09 35.98
CA PHE A 792 7.09 37.32 35.21
C PHE A 792 6.37 36.02 34.87
N PHE A 793 7.15 35.02 34.44
CA PHE A 793 6.65 33.71 34.04
C PHE A 793 6.49 32.73 35.22
N HIS A 794 6.72 33.18 36.46
CA HIS A 794 6.70 32.35 37.66
C HIS A 794 7.59 31.09 37.56
N ILE A 795 8.79 31.24 37.00
CA ILE A 795 9.80 30.17 36.93
C ILE A 795 10.52 30.09 38.28
N ASP A 796 9.78 29.75 39.34
CA ASP A 796 10.35 29.56 40.67
C ASP A 796 11.16 28.25 40.72
N LYS A 797 12.48 28.39 40.53
CA LYS A 797 13.56 27.39 40.71
C LYS A 797 13.63 26.30 39.65
N SER A 798 14.87 25.97 39.28
CA SER A 798 15.21 24.76 38.55
C SER A 798 14.53 23.55 39.21
N ILE A 799 13.69 22.84 38.45
CA ILE A 799 12.93 21.67 38.91
C ILE A 799 13.85 20.55 39.43
N VAL A 800 15.12 20.54 39.04
CA VAL A 800 16.15 19.63 39.60
C VAL A 800 16.30 19.81 41.11
N GLU A 801 16.01 21.01 41.64
CA GLU A 801 16.05 21.30 43.08
C GLU A 801 14.73 20.98 43.80
N GLN A 802 13.62 20.80 43.07
CA GLN A 802 12.31 20.49 43.66
C GLN A 802 12.05 18.98 43.78
N ILE A 803 12.78 18.15 43.05
CA ILE A 803 12.72 16.69 43.21
C ILE A 803 13.58 16.32 44.42
N LYS A 804 12.95 16.15 45.59
CA LYS A 804 13.63 15.47 46.69
C LYS A 804 13.92 14.04 46.25
N SER A 805 15.17 13.62 46.40
CA SER A 805 15.62 12.25 46.11
C SER A 805 14.74 11.17 46.76
N GLU A 806 14.03 11.51 47.85
CA GLU A 806 13.15 10.60 48.59
C GLU A 806 11.78 10.41 47.92
N GLU A 807 11.24 11.41 47.20
CA GLU A 807 9.95 11.29 46.48
C GLU A 807 10.08 10.50 45.17
N LEU A 808 11.30 10.37 44.62
CA LEU A 808 11.57 9.59 43.41
C LEU A 808 11.59 8.06 43.65
N PHE A 809 11.64 7.62 44.92
CA PHE A 809 11.78 6.21 45.30
C PHE A 809 10.56 5.59 46.00
N GLU A 810 9.57 6.36 46.46
CA GLU A 810 8.43 5.81 47.24
C GLU A 810 7.14 5.50 46.46
N LEU A 811 7.11 5.63 45.13
CA LEU A 811 5.99 5.14 44.31
C LEU A 811 6.42 3.94 43.45
N LEU A 812 6.70 2.82 44.12
CA LEU A 812 6.86 1.52 43.48
C LEU A 812 5.92 0.49 44.12
N PRO A 813 4.84 0.07 43.44
CA PRO A 813 4.35 -1.28 43.56
C PRO A 813 5.15 -2.22 42.65
N ASP A 814 5.29 -3.47 43.09
CA ASP A 814 5.95 -4.54 42.37
C ASP A 814 5.24 -4.86 41.03
N LYS A 815 6.05 -4.92 39.97
CA LYS A 815 5.72 -5.12 38.54
C LYS A 815 4.91 -3.99 37.89
N LYS A 816 5.65 -2.95 37.44
CA LYS A 816 5.13 -1.98 36.46
C LYS A 816 4.73 -2.68 35.16
N THR A 817 3.54 -2.36 34.67
CA THR A 817 3.11 -2.72 33.31
C THR A 817 3.85 -1.91 32.26
N GLU A 818 3.88 -2.40 31.03
CA GLU A 818 4.53 -1.71 29.90
C GLU A 818 3.95 -0.31 29.66
N GLU A 819 2.63 -0.15 29.82
CA GLU A 819 1.95 1.15 29.73
C GLU A 819 2.38 2.14 30.82
N GLU A 820 2.63 1.67 32.05
CA GLU A 820 3.11 2.54 33.14
C GLU A 820 4.55 3.02 32.91
N SER A 821 5.40 2.15 32.35
CA SER A 821 6.77 2.53 31.94
C SER A 821 6.77 3.52 30.77
N GLU A 822 5.86 3.36 29.81
CA GLU A 822 5.71 4.29 28.68
C GLU A 822 5.20 5.64 29.16
N LYS A 823 4.19 5.68 30.04
CA LYS A 823 3.70 6.93 30.65
C LYS A 823 4.78 7.68 31.44
N GLU A 824 5.60 6.97 32.22
CA GLU A 824 6.71 7.59 32.95
C GLU A 824 7.76 8.18 32.00
N SER A 825 8.06 7.46 30.92
CA SER A 825 9.00 7.92 29.88
C SER A 825 8.45 9.14 29.15
N ASP A 826 7.17 9.12 28.77
CA ASP A 826 6.48 10.22 28.10
C ASP A 826 6.39 11.46 28.98
N THR A 827 6.15 11.27 30.28
CA THR A 827 6.16 12.35 31.27
C THR A 827 7.53 13.03 31.30
N LYS A 828 8.63 12.27 31.34
CA LYS A 828 10.01 12.80 31.24
C LYS A 828 10.30 13.48 29.88
N LEU A 829 9.74 12.96 28.78
CA LEU A 829 9.89 13.51 27.43
C LEU A 829 9.14 14.84 27.23
N VAL A 830 7.98 15.02 27.87
CA VAL A 830 7.20 16.27 27.81
C VAL A 830 7.90 17.38 28.61
N PHE A 831 8.34 17.09 29.84
CA PHE A 831 8.98 18.08 30.72
C PHE A 831 10.29 18.68 30.17
N THR A 832 11.05 17.94 29.36
CA THR A 832 12.25 18.45 28.68
C THR A 832 11.93 19.38 27.50
N THR A 833 10.76 19.21 26.88
CA THR A 833 10.32 20.01 25.73
C THR A 833 9.71 21.35 26.18
N ASP A 834 8.93 21.34 27.27
CA ASP A 834 8.24 22.54 27.77
C ASP A 834 9.18 23.59 28.38
N TYR A 835 10.27 23.16 29.03
CA TYR A 835 11.25 24.05 29.69
C TYR A 835 11.88 25.09 28.74
N TYR A 836 11.95 24.80 27.43
CA TYR A 836 12.49 25.72 26.42
C TYR A 836 11.43 26.49 25.65
N SER A 837 10.19 25.97 25.57
CA SER A 837 9.06 26.71 24.98
C SER A 837 8.72 27.98 25.78
N ILE A 838 9.01 27.97 27.09
CA ILE A 838 8.81 29.10 28.00
C ILE A 838 9.90 30.17 27.81
N PHE A 839 11.10 29.82 27.33
CA PHE A 839 12.18 30.78 27.05
C PHE A 839 12.02 31.55 25.73
N TYR A 840 11.11 31.11 24.85
CA TYR A 840 10.82 31.71 23.54
C TYR A 840 9.41 32.33 23.44
N ARG A 841 8.63 32.26 24.53
CA ARG A 841 7.41 33.07 24.71
C ARG A 841 7.77 34.35 25.44
#